data_AF-A0A524FE04-F1
#
_entry.id   AF-A0A524FE04-F1
#
_cell.length_a   1.000
_cell.length_b   1.000
_cell.length_c   1.000
_cell.angle_alpha   90.00
_cell.angle_beta   90.00
_cell.angle_gamma   90.00
#
_symmetry.space_group_name_H-M   'P 1'
#
loop_
_entity.id
_entity.type
_entity.pdbx_description
1 polymer ?
#
loop_
_entity_poly.entity_id
_entity_poly.type
_entity_poly.pdbx_seq_one_letter_code
_entity_poly.pdbx_strand_id
1 'polypeptide(L)'
;MSYDDRGYDDEEEFDFSDSEKPDYSEYENVESFEFGENPQPDTYKYIGLKEFSFGESLQPEPHKYLGFKEFHFQKDSSLIAPQKNLVIPSKKGLERNLVRENEDEIVVFFNEHDNISPKEKKSLLTDQMKNTNINIPNFRERVKDYFDVISSINITEDQKKVIQSKSNSILAEFISRIEDNEFDISSTADPNVIAISIIYTAIISSEDMPEITMTHLATLGGIRTARITYYYNRYFRQLYPRIKFDPTIYKLTAIKKIFSMYFFQLFIGGDFDFSKQIQILRKKILDNNNLPDQLEEVNIRELQEIIVNYPNIFTKYFNDIFNIAKFLMELGRLYKIIGAPIKISIITKMLHKKGINLTQGIMGFRRSISEIYDFLKMNTIDFFPRRIEVTDTPKDQRPEKRRQIERIIGTRIKVYAAKNIYNGKYFEKGREGCEECLREGFKTDITRITALDFHHSTDNKEIQYTADNLYHLFINDELNPSFLEDLISLMESKRVVLLCSNHHNLLHHERYHDFKYLINYPNIFSYPADIIYLLVRIAVDNFYKTRHLNFDQKRNIRRNIRGKLRKKYFIDFFYEGVCPSCGRFNTRDHLTVFDFNHSGQHLTDTKIYYLFRDKSCSEILEVLVKERGGFLCRNCHRVFHFDKHIPLLEEIFEDRDIIKRIKADYNRVIKNYRILFMTTIGNPLKKSKTGYGKLRNYLRAISIMSDSGQEVTNSTLAKYMRLSVGAVDSYFRRNEDFVKRYIDIKVGRPRWEETTYSLNRDGEELLKLINHIRDYFSSIKG
;
A
#
# COMPACT_ATOMS: atom_id res chain seq x y z
N MET A 1 51.63 -11.84 -38.91
CA MET A 1 50.62 -11.47 -37.89
C MET A 1 50.23 -12.74 -37.14
N SER A 2 50.84 -12.96 -35.98
CA SER A 2 50.68 -14.15 -35.14
C SER A 2 49.50 -13.96 -34.18
N TYR A 3 48.49 -14.80 -34.30
CA TYR A 3 47.47 -14.96 -33.26
C TYR A 3 48.01 -15.94 -32.21
N ASP A 4 48.28 -15.39 -31.02
CA ASP A 4 48.68 -16.12 -29.83
C ASP A 4 47.41 -16.69 -29.17
N ASP A 5 46.94 -17.84 -29.66
CA ASP A 5 45.82 -18.60 -29.09
C ASP A 5 46.36 -19.48 -27.96
N ARG A 6 46.76 -18.84 -26.85
CA ARG A 6 47.10 -19.53 -25.60
C ARG A 6 45.82 -19.79 -24.82
N GLY A 7 45.23 -20.95 -25.08
CA GLY A 7 44.15 -21.52 -24.29
C GLY A 7 44.64 -21.76 -22.86
N TYR A 8 44.10 -20.99 -21.93
CA TYR A 8 44.18 -21.29 -20.50
C TYR A 8 43.42 -22.59 -20.21
N ASP A 9 44.03 -23.37 -19.33
CA ASP A 9 43.71 -24.75 -18.96
C ASP A 9 42.23 -25.03 -18.69
N ASP A 10 41.80 -26.19 -19.20
CA ASP A 10 40.53 -26.83 -18.91
C ASP A 10 40.54 -27.35 -17.46
N GLU A 11 40.07 -26.54 -16.50
CA GLU A 11 39.60 -27.09 -15.22
C GLU A 11 38.22 -27.72 -15.44
N GLU A 12 38.16 -29.03 -15.18
CA GLU A 12 36.96 -29.84 -15.25
C GLU A 12 35.84 -29.22 -14.41
N GLU A 13 34.60 -29.28 -14.92
CA GLU A 13 33.40 -28.89 -14.17
C GLU A 13 33.26 -29.90 -13.00
N PHE A 14 33.92 -29.61 -11.87
CA PHE A 14 33.75 -30.37 -10.63
C PHE A 14 32.27 -30.27 -10.23
N ASP A 15 31.59 -31.40 -10.30
CA ASP A 15 30.24 -31.55 -9.79
C ASP A 15 30.35 -31.75 -8.28
N PHE A 16 29.87 -30.77 -7.51
CA PHE A 16 29.79 -30.88 -6.05
C PHE A 16 28.61 -31.77 -5.61
N SER A 17 27.95 -32.49 -6.52
CA SER A 17 26.89 -33.44 -6.18
C SER A 17 27.41 -34.66 -5.42
N ASP A 18 28.70 -34.97 -5.52
CA ASP A 18 29.31 -36.21 -5.01
C ASP A 18 30.30 -35.97 -3.84
N SER A 19 30.46 -34.74 -3.35
CA SER A 19 31.09 -34.55 -2.03
C SER A 19 30.11 -35.07 -0.98
N GLU A 20 30.51 -36.08 -0.20
CA GLU A 20 29.76 -36.55 0.96
C GLU A 20 29.19 -35.35 1.72
N LYS A 21 27.86 -35.28 1.78
CA LYS A 21 27.20 -34.34 2.68
C LYS A 21 27.81 -34.58 4.06
N PRO A 22 28.19 -33.54 4.81
CA PRO A 22 28.66 -33.75 6.16
C PRO A 22 27.61 -34.58 6.91
N ASP A 23 28.05 -35.61 7.62
CA ASP A 23 27.16 -36.47 8.39
C ASP A 23 26.60 -35.65 9.55
N TYR A 24 25.35 -35.22 9.43
CA TYR A 24 24.66 -34.43 10.44
C TYR A 24 23.80 -35.30 11.36
N SER A 25 23.94 -36.63 11.32
CA SER A 25 23.17 -37.56 12.15
C SER A 25 23.35 -37.33 13.66
N GLU A 26 24.48 -36.74 14.06
CA GLU A 26 24.74 -36.32 15.43
C GLU A 26 23.84 -35.17 15.93
N TYR A 27 23.13 -34.47 15.03
CA TYR A 27 22.21 -33.37 15.36
C TYR A 27 20.73 -33.68 15.09
N GLU A 28 20.41 -34.88 14.55
CA GLU A 28 19.05 -35.21 14.09
C GLU A 28 18.00 -35.33 15.21
N ASN A 29 18.40 -35.27 16.48
CA ASN A 29 17.49 -35.34 17.65
C ASN A 29 17.77 -34.28 18.72
N VAL A 30 18.54 -33.25 18.39
CA VAL A 30 18.84 -32.18 19.35
C VAL A 30 17.72 -31.14 19.27
N GLU A 31 16.88 -31.04 20.31
CA GLU A 31 15.77 -30.08 20.36
C GLU A 31 16.19 -28.70 20.91
N SER A 32 17.28 -28.65 21.68
CA SER A 32 17.87 -27.44 22.26
C SER A 32 19.40 -27.46 22.20
N PHE A 33 20.03 -26.30 21.98
CA PHE A 33 21.49 -26.18 21.87
C PHE A 33 21.99 -24.90 22.57
N GLU A 34 23.05 -25.01 23.37
CA GLU A 34 23.64 -23.91 24.13
C GLU A 34 24.98 -23.47 23.52
N PHE A 35 25.10 -22.19 23.17
CA PHE A 35 26.35 -21.64 22.64
C PHE A 35 27.25 -21.15 23.77
N GLY A 36 28.45 -21.71 23.86
CA GLY A 36 29.56 -21.11 24.63
C GLY A 36 30.02 -19.77 24.04
N GLU A 37 31.06 -19.16 24.63
CA GLU A 37 31.51 -17.77 24.38
C GLU A 37 32.04 -17.44 22.96
N ASN A 38 31.78 -18.28 21.96
CA ASN A 38 32.27 -18.06 20.59
C ASN A 38 31.42 -17.03 19.83
N PRO A 39 32.04 -16.08 19.11
CA PRO A 39 31.30 -15.00 18.47
C PRO A 39 30.74 -15.45 17.12
N GLN A 40 29.41 -15.60 17.07
CA GLN A 40 28.57 -15.83 15.88
C GLN A 40 28.54 -17.26 15.31
N PRO A 41 27.47 -18.03 15.58
CA PRO A 41 27.25 -19.31 14.93
C PRO A 41 26.72 -19.16 13.49
N ASP A 42 27.18 -20.05 12.62
CA ASP A 42 26.72 -20.18 11.24
C ASP A 42 25.27 -20.71 11.22
N THR A 43 24.32 -19.81 10.99
CA THR A 43 22.88 -20.07 11.08
C THR A 43 22.36 -21.16 10.13
N TYR A 44 23.11 -21.52 9.08
CA TYR A 44 22.71 -22.57 8.14
C TYR A 44 22.90 -23.99 8.70
N LYS A 45 23.64 -24.16 9.79
CA LYS A 45 23.94 -25.47 10.40
C LYS A 45 22.83 -26.00 11.33
N TYR A 46 21.79 -25.23 11.60
CA TYR A 46 20.87 -25.46 12.73
C TYR A 46 19.37 -25.46 12.33
N ILE A 47 19.08 -25.82 11.07
CA ILE A 47 17.71 -25.87 10.55
C ILE A 47 16.98 -27.07 11.18
N GLY A 48 16.11 -26.82 12.17
CA GLY A 48 15.27 -27.85 12.83
C GLY A 48 15.17 -27.73 14.36
N LEU A 49 16.06 -26.96 14.99
CA LEU A 49 16.07 -26.72 16.44
C LEU A 49 14.85 -25.89 16.90
N LYS A 50 14.28 -26.27 18.05
CA LYS A 50 13.08 -25.63 18.61
C LYS A 50 13.43 -24.52 19.61
N GLU A 51 14.54 -24.67 20.33
CA GLU A 51 14.97 -23.78 21.41
C GLU A 51 16.48 -23.44 21.35
N PHE A 52 16.84 -22.23 21.79
CA PHE A 52 18.22 -21.74 21.86
C PHE A 52 18.50 -21.04 23.18
N SER A 53 19.71 -21.20 23.71
CA SER A 53 20.28 -20.41 24.81
C SER A 53 21.65 -19.82 24.42
N PHE A 54 21.88 -18.57 24.82
CA PHE A 54 23.15 -17.86 24.62
C PHE A 54 23.80 -17.60 25.99
N GLY A 55 25.14 -17.74 26.05
CA GLY A 55 25.91 -17.34 27.22
C GLY A 55 25.85 -15.84 27.52
N GLU A 56 26.23 -15.46 28.75
CA GLU A 56 25.99 -14.15 29.39
C GLU A 56 26.52 -12.93 28.61
N SER A 57 27.49 -13.11 27.72
CA SER A 57 28.19 -12.03 27.01
C SER A 57 27.69 -11.75 25.58
N LEU A 58 26.73 -12.53 25.06
CA LEU A 58 26.26 -12.44 23.66
C LEU A 58 24.76 -12.11 23.56
N GLN A 59 24.45 -10.90 23.09
CA GLN A 59 23.08 -10.50 22.70
C GLN A 59 22.99 -10.47 21.16
N PRO A 60 22.39 -11.47 20.51
CA PRO A 60 22.26 -11.47 19.05
C PRO A 60 21.23 -10.44 18.57
N GLU A 61 21.41 -9.93 17.35
CA GLU A 61 20.45 -9.00 16.73
C GLU A 61 19.15 -9.75 16.34
N PRO A 62 17.99 -9.46 16.95
CA PRO A 62 16.79 -10.31 16.83
C PRO A 62 16.23 -10.47 15.41
N HIS A 63 16.49 -9.50 14.53
CA HIS A 63 15.98 -9.50 13.17
C HIS A 63 16.62 -10.56 12.26
N LYS A 64 17.76 -11.16 12.67
CA LYS A 64 18.43 -12.25 11.95
C LYS A 64 17.81 -13.64 12.20
N TYR A 65 16.85 -13.75 13.11
CA TYR A 65 16.28 -15.01 13.60
C TYR A 65 14.74 -15.08 13.48
N LEU A 66 14.18 -14.54 12.40
CA LEU A 66 12.74 -14.57 12.14
C LEU A 66 12.26 -15.99 11.78
N GLY A 67 11.51 -16.65 12.69
CA GLY A 67 10.90 -17.97 12.46
C GLY A 67 10.84 -18.91 13.66
N PHE A 68 11.50 -18.57 14.78
CA PHE A 68 11.57 -19.41 15.99
C PHE A 68 10.44 -19.12 16.98
N LYS A 69 10.10 -20.10 17.83
CA LYS A 69 8.90 -20.06 18.68
C LYS A 69 9.08 -19.33 20.02
N GLU A 70 10.25 -19.37 20.65
CA GLU A 70 10.49 -18.74 21.96
C GLU A 70 11.98 -18.36 22.16
N PHE A 71 12.24 -17.33 22.98
CA PHE A 71 13.58 -16.86 23.39
C PHE A 71 13.63 -16.74 24.92
N HIS A 72 14.65 -17.31 25.56
CA HIS A 72 14.90 -17.17 26.99
C HIS A 72 16.20 -16.41 27.24
N PHE A 73 16.12 -15.33 28.02
CA PHE A 73 17.29 -14.60 28.52
C PHE A 73 17.44 -14.90 30.01
N GLN A 74 18.58 -15.44 30.42
CA GLN A 74 18.96 -15.41 31.83
C GLN A 74 19.43 -13.99 32.16
N LYS A 75 18.81 -13.36 33.15
CA LYS A 75 19.18 -12.03 33.63
C LYS A 75 19.40 -12.08 35.13
N ASP A 76 20.56 -11.61 35.56
CA ASP A 76 20.90 -11.48 36.97
C ASP A 76 20.11 -10.31 37.61
N SER A 77 19.62 -10.53 38.82
CA SER A 77 18.73 -9.66 39.58
C SER A 77 19.52 -8.72 40.51
N SER A 78 20.33 -7.85 39.92
CA SER A 78 20.83 -6.68 40.63
C SER A 78 20.94 -5.48 39.67
N LEU A 79 20.49 -4.31 40.16
CA LEU A 79 20.34 -2.99 39.50
C LEU A 79 18.92 -2.66 38.98
N ILE A 80 18.20 -1.88 39.78
CA ILE A 80 16.89 -1.28 39.51
C ILE A 80 17.06 0.19 39.10
N ALA A 81 16.32 0.64 38.08
CA ALA A 81 15.59 1.93 38.05
C ALA A 81 14.43 1.86 37.03
N PRO A 82 13.31 2.57 37.25
CA PRO A 82 11.98 2.10 36.83
C PRO A 82 11.48 2.71 35.51
N GLN A 83 10.90 1.90 34.64
CA GLN A 83 9.92 2.36 33.64
C GLN A 83 8.66 1.47 33.65
N LYS A 84 7.54 2.16 33.40
CA LYS A 84 6.15 1.78 33.62
C LYS A 84 5.76 0.39 33.10
N ASN A 85 5.12 -0.38 33.98
CA ASN A 85 4.45 -1.64 33.69
C ASN A 85 3.42 -1.49 32.57
N LEU A 86 3.65 -2.20 31.46
CA LEU A 86 2.61 -2.58 30.51
C LEU A 86 1.98 -3.88 31.02
N VAL A 87 0.75 -3.79 31.52
CA VAL A 87 -0.05 -4.96 31.91
C VAL A 87 -0.65 -5.58 30.65
N ILE A 88 -0.24 -6.81 30.35
CA ILE A 88 -0.90 -7.68 29.37
C ILE A 88 -1.96 -8.49 30.13
N PRO A 89 -3.27 -8.39 29.81
CA PRO A 89 -4.28 -9.23 30.45
C PRO A 89 -4.25 -10.65 29.88
N SER A 90 -4.15 -11.64 30.76
CA SER A 90 -4.29 -13.05 30.42
C SER A 90 -5.76 -13.46 30.29
N LYS A 91 -6.00 -14.45 29.43
CA LYS A 91 -7.27 -15.19 29.30
C LYS A 91 -7.60 -15.91 30.61
N LYS A 92 -8.67 -15.49 31.29
CA LYS A 92 -9.52 -16.34 32.14
C LYS A 92 -10.84 -15.62 32.40
N GLY A 93 -11.96 -16.27 32.03
CA GLY A 93 -13.31 -15.75 32.27
C GLY A 93 -14.31 -16.11 31.18
N LEU A 94 -14.37 -17.38 30.76
CA LEU A 94 -15.66 -17.98 30.40
C LEU A 94 -16.38 -18.27 31.73
N GLU A 95 -17.71 -18.19 31.72
CA GLU A 95 -18.64 -18.29 32.86
C GLU A 95 -18.96 -16.98 33.58
N ARG A 96 -19.88 -16.23 32.98
CA ARG A 96 -21.03 -15.58 33.64
C ARG A 96 -21.83 -14.83 32.58
N ASN A 97 -22.90 -15.44 32.07
CA ASN A 97 -24.03 -14.77 31.43
C ASN A 97 -25.20 -15.74 31.36
N LEU A 98 -25.85 -15.94 32.50
CA LEU A 98 -27.24 -16.35 32.60
C LEU A 98 -27.83 -15.55 33.77
N VAL A 99 -29.03 -15.03 33.54
CA VAL A 99 -29.90 -14.31 34.49
C VAL A 99 -29.54 -12.84 34.75
N ARG A 100 -30.25 -11.92 34.07
CA ARG A 100 -31.27 -11.08 34.74
C ARG A 100 -32.07 -10.26 33.71
N GLU A 101 -33.37 -10.45 33.81
CA GLU A 101 -34.45 -9.70 33.18
C GLU A 101 -34.63 -8.32 33.84
N ASN A 102 -35.30 -7.44 33.07
CA ASN A 102 -36.18 -6.34 33.46
C ASN A 102 -35.65 -5.24 34.39
N GLU A 103 -35.62 -4.01 33.87
CA GLU A 103 -36.37 -2.88 34.43
C GLU A 103 -36.24 -1.64 33.49
N ASP A 104 -37.32 -1.46 32.73
CA ASP A 104 -38.08 -0.25 32.41
C ASP A 104 -37.43 1.05 31.88
N GLU A 105 -37.91 1.37 30.68
CA GLU A 105 -37.94 2.67 30.02
C GLU A 105 -38.64 3.73 30.89
N ILE A 106 -37.99 4.88 31.10
CA ILE A 106 -38.69 6.12 31.45
C ILE A 106 -38.71 7.01 30.21
N VAL A 107 -39.84 6.94 29.52
CA VAL A 107 -40.31 7.91 28.53
C VAL A 107 -40.91 9.09 29.31
N VAL A 108 -40.30 10.28 29.20
CA VAL A 108 -40.92 11.51 29.72
C VAL A 108 -41.71 12.16 28.60
N PHE A 109 -43.03 11.96 28.64
CA PHE A 109 -44.01 12.79 27.93
C PHE A 109 -44.15 14.14 28.66
N PHE A 110 -44.12 15.24 27.91
CA PHE A 110 -44.66 16.52 28.36
C PHE A 110 -46.17 16.51 28.11
N ASN A 111 -46.97 16.72 29.16
CA ASN A 111 -48.36 17.13 29.03
C ASN A 111 -48.52 18.54 29.63
N GLU A 112 -49.07 19.42 28.80
CA GLU A 112 -49.70 20.67 29.16
C GLU A 112 -51.08 20.43 29.80
N HIS A 113 -51.57 21.47 30.48
CA HIS A 113 -52.85 21.62 31.19
C HIS A 113 -52.86 21.20 32.67
N ASP A 114 -52.95 22.20 33.55
CA ASP A 114 -54.21 22.38 34.26
C ASP A 114 -54.45 23.82 34.72
N ASN A 115 -55.68 24.26 34.42
CA ASN A 115 -56.34 25.47 34.86
C ASN A 115 -56.83 25.30 36.31
N ILE A 116 -56.49 26.20 37.23
CA ILE A 116 -57.37 26.51 38.37
C ILE A 116 -57.40 28.02 38.64
N SER A 117 -58.62 28.55 38.71
CA SER A 117 -59.05 29.94 38.93
C SER A 117 -59.63 30.10 40.36
N PRO A 118 -59.88 31.32 40.91
CA PRO A 118 -59.62 31.67 42.31
C PRO A 118 -60.88 31.93 43.16
N LYS A 119 -60.68 32.02 44.49
CA LYS A 119 -61.46 32.70 45.57
C LYS A 119 -61.15 31.96 46.89
N GLU A 120 -60.96 32.53 48.07
CA GLU A 120 -61.09 33.86 48.64
C GLU A 120 -60.47 33.76 50.05
N LYS A 121 -59.60 34.70 50.45
CA LYS A 121 -59.71 35.45 51.71
C LYS A 121 -58.55 36.43 51.87
N LYS A 122 -58.87 37.69 51.55
CA LYS A 122 -58.37 38.90 52.25
C LYS A 122 -58.80 38.81 53.74
N SER A 123 -58.19 39.43 54.74
CA SER A 123 -57.28 40.57 54.85
C SER A 123 -56.61 40.55 56.22
N LEU A 124 -55.40 41.09 56.35
CA LEU A 124 -55.14 42.32 57.13
C LEU A 124 -53.69 42.75 56.89
N LEU A 125 -53.57 43.90 56.23
CA LEU A 125 -52.34 44.64 56.03
C LEU A 125 -51.84 45.19 57.37
N THR A 126 -50.52 45.22 57.53
CA THR A 126 -49.87 46.46 57.94
C THR A 126 -48.53 46.59 57.23
N ASP A 127 -48.51 47.55 56.31
CA ASP A 127 -47.45 48.53 56.09
C ASP A 127 -46.00 48.10 56.36
N GLN A 128 -45.33 47.63 55.31
CA GLN A 128 -43.94 47.98 54.95
C GLN A 128 -43.45 47.06 53.83
N MET A 129 -43.84 47.28 52.57
CA MET A 129 -42.97 46.99 51.42
C MET A 129 -43.34 47.97 50.30
N LYS A 130 -42.73 49.15 50.37
CA LYS A 130 -42.50 49.95 49.17
C LYS A 130 -41.77 49.05 48.18
N ASN A 131 -42.29 48.98 46.95
CA ASN A 131 -41.65 48.51 45.73
C ASN A 131 -40.15 48.19 45.87
N THR A 132 -39.83 46.94 46.20
CA THR A 132 -38.49 46.40 45.97
C THR A 132 -38.64 45.20 45.07
N ASN A 133 -38.08 45.27 43.87
CA ASN A 133 -38.07 44.18 42.88
C ASN A 133 -37.22 42.96 43.31
N ILE A 134 -36.63 43.02 44.51
CA ILE A 134 -36.02 41.90 45.23
C ILE A 134 -36.97 41.48 46.35
N ASN A 135 -37.76 40.44 46.11
CA ASN A 135 -38.72 39.93 47.08
C ASN A 135 -38.13 38.81 47.96
N ILE A 136 -36.85 38.95 48.33
CA ILE A 136 -36.08 38.01 49.16
C ILE A 136 -35.37 38.80 50.27
N PRO A 137 -35.69 38.58 51.56
CA PRO A 137 -35.02 39.26 52.67
C PRO A 137 -33.51 38.96 52.70
N ASN A 138 -32.69 39.98 52.96
CA ASN A 138 -31.22 39.89 53.05
C ASN A 138 -30.58 39.21 51.84
N PHE A 139 -31.14 39.44 50.64
CA PHE A 139 -30.71 38.77 49.42
C PHE A 139 -29.21 38.93 49.16
N ARG A 140 -28.68 40.15 49.34
CA ARG A 140 -27.26 40.47 49.12
C ARG A 140 -26.36 39.63 50.01
N GLU A 141 -26.67 39.58 51.31
CA GLU A 141 -25.92 38.82 52.31
C GLU A 141 -25.99 37.33 52.00
N ARG A 142 -27.19 36.81 51.71
CA ARG A 142 -27.39 35.39 51.37
C ARG A 142 -26.62 34.95 50.12
N VAL A 143 -26.51 35.80 49.10
CA VAL A 143 -25.69 35.50 47.91
C VAL A 143 -24.19 35.51 48.27
N LYS A 144 -23.74 36.45 49.10
CA LYS A 144 -22.34 36.54 49.54
C LYS A 144 -21.91 35.35 50.39
N ASP A 145 -22.79 34.80 51.23
CA ASP A 145 -22.48 33.62 52.05
C ASP A 145 -22.08 32.41 51.19
N TYR A 146 -22.59 32.32 49.96
CA TYR A 146 -22.22 31.25 49.02
C TYR A 146 -20.94 31.53 48.22
N PHE A 147 -20.32 32.72 48.34
CA PHE A 147 -19.02 32.98 47.72
C PHE A 147 -17.86 32.18 48.35
N ASP A 148 -18.05 31.64 49.56
CA ASP A 148 -17.10 30.75 50.20
C ASP A 148 -16.74 29.53 49.35
N VAL A 149 -17.61 29.13 48.41
CA VAL A 149 -17.33 28.09 47.41
C VAL A 149 -16.06 28.36 46.60
N ILE A 150 -15.66 29.63 46.42
CA ILE A 150 -14.41 30.02 45.74
C ILE A 150 -13.18 29.41 46.43
N SER A 151 -13.20 29.30 47.77
CA SER A 151 -12.10 28.70 48.53
C SER A 151 -11.85 27.23 48.17
N SER A 152 -12.91 26.54 47.74
CA SER A 152 -12.91 25.11 47.37
C SER A 152 -12.49 24.87 45.91
N ILE A 153 -12.29 25.92 45.12
CA ILE A 153 -11.81 25.79 43.74
C ILE A 153 -10.28 25.59 43.77
N ASN A 154 -9.80 24.56 43.08
CA ASN A 154 -8.37 24.24 43.02
C ASN A 154 -7.62 25.16 42.04
N ILE A 155 -7.34 26.39 42.47
CA ILE A 155 -6.65 27.45 41.72
C ILE A 155 -5.73 28.26 42.64
N THR A 156 -4.91 29.14 42.07
CA THR A 156 -3.99 29.98 42.85
C THR A 156 -4.75 31.00 43.72
N GLU A 157 -4.15 31.39 44.85
CA GLU A 157 -4.77 32.37 45.76
C GLU A 157 -5.01 33.72 45.08
N ASP A 158 -4.14 34.14 44.15
CA ASP A 158 -4.35 35.38 43.40
C ASP A 158 -5.54 35.27 42.44
N GLN A 159 -5.74 34.13 41.77
CA GLN A 159 -6.94 33.88 40.97
C GLN A 159 -8.21 33.86 41.83
N LYS A 160 -8.17 33.28 43.04
CA LYS A 160 -9.30 33.32 43.99
C LYS A 160 -9.65 34.75 44.37
N LYS A 161 -8.65 35.59 44.68
CA LYS A 161 -8.87 37.03 44.98
C LYS A 161 -9.52 37.77 43.82
N VAL A 162 -9.08 37.52 42.59
CA VAL A 162 -9.68 38.13 41.38
C VAL A 162 -11.13 37.68 41.22
N ILE A 163 -11.41 36.37 41.34
CA ILE A 163 -12.79 35.84 41.26
C ILE A 163 -13.65 36.45 42.37
N GLN A 164 -13.17 36.51 43.61
CA GLN A 164 -13.89 37.08 44.75
C GLN A 164 -14.20 38.57 44.53
N SER A 165 -13.20 39.35 44.14
CA SER A 165 -13.34 40.79 43.88
C SER A 165 -14.36 41.05 42.77
N LYS A 166 -14.23 40.33 41.65
CA LYS A 166 -15.13 40.49 40.51
C LYS A 166 -16.54 39.97 40.77
N SER A 167 -16.68 38.87 41.53
CA SER A 167 -17.99 38.35 41.95
C SER A 167 -18.74 39.37 42.81
N ASN A 168 -18.04 40.07 43.72
CA ASN A 168 -18.64 41.17 44.49
C ASN A 168 -19.05 42.35 43.60
N SER A 169 -18.24 42.71 42.60
CA SER A 169 -18.59 43.75 41.63
C SER A 169 -19.83 43.38 40.81
N ILE A 170 -19.88 42.15 40.28
CA ILE A 170 -21.02 41.63 39.52
C ILE A 170 -22.28 41.61 40.38
N LEU A 171 -22.17 41.19 41.64
CA LEU A 171 -23.30 41.20 42.57
C LEU A 171 -23.81 42.61 42.87
N ALA A 172 -22.90 43.57 43.06
CA ALA A 172 -23.27 44.96 43.30
C ALA A 172 -24.04 45.56 42.11
N GLU A 173 -23.53 45.34 40.89
CA GLU A 173 -24.19 45.78 39.66
C GLU A 173 -25.52 45.05 39.44
N PHE A 174 -25.56 43.73 39.66
CA PHE A 174 -26.79 42.94 39.56
C PHE A 174 -27.89 43.46 40.51
N ILE A 175 -27.53 43.86 41.73
CA ILE A 175 -28.48 44.46 42.70
C ILE A 175 -28.94 45.84 42.23
N SER A 176 -28.03 46.70 41.78
CA SER A 176 -28.38 48.03 41.25
C SER A 176 -29.43 47.92 40.14
N ARG A 177 -29.22 47.03 39.18
CA ARG A 177 -30.14 46.84 38.05
C ARG A 177 -31.54 46.40 38.47
N ILE A 178 -31.65 45.65 39.57
CA ILE A 178 -32.95 45.26 40.11
C ILE A 178 -33.61 46.45 40.81
N GLU A 179 -32.85 47.22 41.59
CA GLU A 179 -33.31 48.47 42.23
C GLU A 179 -33.77 49.50 41.18
N ASP A 180 -33.10 49.53 40.02
CA ASP A 180 -33.44 50.37 38.87
C ASP A 180 -34.64 49.85 38.05
N ASN A 181 -35.28 48.76 38.48
CA ASN A 181 -36.42 48.12 37.80
C ASN A 181 -36.12 47.59 36.40
N GLU A 182 -34.87 47.20 36.11
CA GLU A 182 -34.56 46.55 34.82
C GLU A 182 -35.17 45.15 34.71
N PHE A 183 -35.25 44.43 35.83
CA PHE A 183 -35.89 43.11 35.91
C PHE A 183 -36.22 42.75 37.36
N ASP A 184 -37.14 41.81 37.54
CA ASP A 184 -37.53 41.30 38.86
C ASP A 184 -36.86 39.96 39.16
N ILE A 185 -36.55 39.74 40.44
CA ILE A 185 -36.19 38.42 40.95
C ILE A 185 -37.40 37.82 41.66
N SER A 186 -37.80 36.63 41.19
CA SER A 186 -38.85 35.85 41.85
C SER A 186 -38.48 35.61 43.32
N SER A 187 -39.45 35.71 44.22
CA SER A 187 -39.30 35.31 45.63
C SER A 187 -38.85 33.84 45.81
N THR A 188 -39.02 33.03 44.77
CA THR A 188 -38.58 31.62 44.73
C THR A 188 -37.17 31.41 44.16
N ALA A 189 -36.49 32.48 43.75
CA ALA A 189 -35.14 32.38 43.23
C ALA A 189 -34.17 31.92 44.33
N ASP A 190 -33.29 30.99 43.98
CA ASP A 190 -32.35 30.38 44.90
C ASP A 190 -31.05 31.22 44.94
N PRO A 191 -30.71 31.86 46.08
CA PRO A 191 -29.50 32.67 46.21
C PRO A 191 -28.22 31.89 45.91
N ASN A 192 -28.20 30.57 46.16
CA ASN A 192 -27.05 29.71 45.85
C ASN A 192 -26.85 29.61 44.32
N VAL A 193 -27.93 29.38 43.57
CA VAL A 193 -27.87 29.34 42.09
C VAL A 193 -27.33 30.66 41.53
N ILE A 194 -27.77 31.79 42.09
CA ILE A 194 -27.31 33.12 41.67
C ILE A 194 -25.84 33.32 42.03
N ALA A 195 -25.43 32.98 43.25
CA ALA A 195 -24.04 33.07 43.68
C ALA A 195 -23.10 32.26 42.78
N ILE A 196 -23.42 30.99 42.53
CA ILE A 196 -22.62 30.13 41.65
C ILE A 196 -22.62 30.65 40.20
N SER A 197 -23.73 31.23 39.73
CA SER A 197 -23.79 31.86 38.41
C SER A 197 -22.92 33.12 38.32
N ILE A 198 -22.83 33.91 39.40
CA ILE A 198 -21.94 35.07 39.50
C ILE A 198 -20.48 34.63 39.54
N ILE A 199 -20.13 33.63 40.36
CA ILE A 199 -18.77 33.06 40.41
C ILE A 199 -18.36 32.56 39.01
N TYR A 200 -19.24 31.81 38.36
CA TYR A 200 -19.03 31.36 37.01
C TYR A 200 -18.83 32.52 36.03
N THR A 201 -19.66 33.57 36.12
CA THR A 201 -19.55 34.80 35.32
C THR A 201 -18.19 35.47 35.55
N ALA A 202 -17.75 35.59 36.80
CA ALA A 202 -16.45 36.17 37.16
C ALA A 202 -15.29 35.36 36.56
N ILE A 203 -15.36 34.02 36.59
CA ILE A 203 -14.35 33.14 36.00
C ILE A 203 -14.27 33.34 34.48
N ILE A 204 -15.40 33.25 33.78
CA ILE A 204 -15.40 33.23 32.31
C ILE A 204 -15.18 34.60 31.66
N SER A 205 -15.44 35.69 32.39
CA SER A 205 -15.24 37.06 31.92
C SER A 205 -13.88 37.63 32.34
N SER A 206 -12.99 36.85 32.96
CA SER A 206 -11.66 37.30 33.39
C SER A 206 -10.53 36.68 32.59
N GLU A 207 -9.50 37.47 32.31
CA GLU A 207 -8.28 37.01 31.65
C GLU A 207 -7.50 36.07 32.60
N ASP A 208 -6.68 35.18 32.01
CA ASP A 208 -5.79 34.26 32.74
C ASP A 208 -6.47 33.33 33.77
N MET A 209 -7.76 33.06 33.58
CA MET A 209 -8.49 32.06 34.36
C MET A 209 -8.33 30.63 33.80
N PRO A 210 -8.14 29.62 34.67
CA PRO A 210 -8.11 28.23 34.25
C PRO A 210 -9.49 27.78 33.77
N GLU A 211 -9.54 26.73 32.95
CA GLU A 211 -10.81 26.19 32.44
C GLU A 211 -11.56 25.45 33.55
N ILE A 212 -12.42 26.19 34.26
CA ILE A 212 -13.34 25.62 35.25
C ILE A 212 -14.68 25.39 34.56
N THR A 213 -15.10 24.12 34.49
CA THR A 213 -16.36 23.76 33.84
C THR A 213 -17.57 24.15 34.71
N MET A 214 -18.70 24.48 34.07
CA MET A 214 -19.96 24.73 34.79
C MET A 214 -20.38 23.52 35.63
N THR A 215 -20.12 22.30 35.16
CA THR A 215 -20.42 21.07 35.91
C THR A 215 -19.62 21.00 37.21
N HIS A 216 -18.34 21.39 37.19
CA HIS A 216 -17.54 21.43 38.40
C HIS A 216 -18.11 22.42 39.43
N LEU A 217 -18.46 23.64 39.00
CA LEU A 217 -19.09 24.64 39.87
C LEU A 217 -20.48 24.21 40.35
N ALA A 218 -21.25 23.54 39.48
CA ALA A 218 -22.54 22.99 39.84
C ALA A 218 -22.42 21.94 40.94
N THR A 219 -21.43 21.06 40.85
CA THR A 219 -21.13 20.06 41.89
C THR A 219 -20.69 20.73 43.19
N LEU A 220 -19.78 21.70 43.14
CA LEU A 220 -19.33 22.43 44.33
C LEU A 220 -20.49 23.18 45.02
N GLY A 221 -21.39 23.77 44.24
CA GLY A 221 -22.57 24.47 44.76
C GLY A 221 -23.77 23.56 45.08
N GLY A 222 -23.71 22.26 44.80
CA GLY A 222 -24.86 21.35 45.00
C GLY A 222 -26.07 21.67 44.12
N ILE A 223 -25.87 22.22 42.92
CA ILE A 223 -26.93 22.64 41.99
C ILE A 223 -26.86 21.93 40.63
N ARG A 224 -27.91 22.06 39.82
CA ARG A 224 -27.92 21.54 38.44
C ARG A 224 -27.23 22.53 37.49
N THR A 225 -26.34 22.04 36.61
CA THR A 225 -25.63 22.84 35.59
C THR A 225 -26.55 23.69 34.71
N ALA A 226 -27.74 23.17 34.39
CA ALA A 226 -28.74 23.89 33.60
C ALA A 226 -29.20 25.20 34.25
N ARG A 227 -29.22 25.27 35.59
CA ARG A 227 -29.60 26.49 36.32
C ARG A 227 -28.53 27.57 36.21
N ILE A 228 -27.25 27.21 36.30
CA ILE A 228 -26.13 28.16 36.08
C ILE A 228 -26.24 28.75 34.67
N THR A 229 -26.48 27.90 33.68
CA THR A 229 -26.60 28.30 32.27
C THR A 229 -27.77 29.27 32.06
N TYR A 230 -28.91 28.96 32.67
CA TYR A 230 -30.09 29.81 32.62
C TYR A 230 -29.83 31.21 33.19
N TYR A 231 -29.29 31.30 34.42
CA TYR A 231 -29.05 32.59 35.07
C TYR A 231 -27.94 33.39 34.38
N TYR A 232 -26.86 32.74 33.96
CA TYR A 232 -25.81 33.39 33.15
C TYR A 232 -26.39 34.00 31.88
N ASN A 233 -27.12 33.22 31.08
CA ASN A 233 -27.69 33.71 29.83
C ASN A 233 -28.74 34.81 30.05
N ARG A 234 -29.55 34.70 31.11
CA ARG A 234 -30.65 35.63 31.38
C ARG A 234 -30.16 36.98 31.91
N TYR A 235 -29.18 36.99 32.80
CA TYR A 235 -28.84 38.20 33.57
C TYR A 235 -27.44 38.74 33.32
N PHE A 236 -26.46 37.87 33.02
CA PHE A 236 -25.05 38.24 33.09
C PHE A 236 -24.36 38.33 31.73
N ARG A 237 -24.77 37.51 30.75
CA ARG A 237 -24.08 37.36 29.45
C ARG A 237 -23.86 38.67 28.69
N GLN A 238 -24.83 39.59 28.71
CA GLN A 238 -24.75 40.84 27.95
C GLN A 238 -23.72 41.82 28.52
N LEU A 239 -23.58 41.85 29.85
CA LEU A 239 -22.66 42.76 30.54
C LEU A 239 -21.27 42.15 30.71
N TYR A 240 -21.24 40.83 30.94
CA TYR A 240 -20.05 40.06 31.22
C TYR A 240 -19.91 38.93 30.21
N PRO A 241 -19.64 39.26 28.93
CA PRO A 241 -19.44 38.25 27.91
C PRO A 241 -18.24 37.37 28.29
N ARG A 242 -18.27 36.11 27.86
CA ARG A 242 -17.11 35.23 28.00
C ARG A 242 -15.91 35.84 27.27
N ILE A 243 -14.72 35.73 27.85
CA ILE A 243 -13.48 36.10 27.13
C ILE A 243 -13.10 34.98 26.16
N LYS A 244 -13.29 33.71 26.57
CA LYS A 244 -13.05 32.54 25.72
C LYS A 244 -14.30 32.20 24.90
N PHE A 245 -14.14 32.13 23.59
CA PHE A 245 -15.21 31.73 22.68
C PHE A 245 -15.60 30.27 22.89
N ASP A 246 -16.91 30.01 22.97
CA ASP A 246 -17.46 28.66 23.04
C ASP A 246 -18.45 28.44 21.89
N PRO A 247 -18.09 27.63 20.88
CA PRO A 247 -18.95 27.39 19.72
C PRO A 247 -20.25 26.66 20.07
N THR A 248 -20.38 26.04 21.25
CA THR A 248 -21.60 25.31 21.65
C THR A 248 -22.74 26.25 22.07
N ILE A 249 -22.42 27.50 22.42
CA ILE A 249 -23.42 28.52 22.81
C ILE A 249 -24.12 29.10 21.57
N TYR A 250 -23.45 29.10 20.42
CA TYR A 250 -23.95 29.67 19.18
C TYR A 250 -24.53 28.57 18.29
N LYS A 251 -25.67 28.81 17.62
CA LYS A 251 -26.32 27.84 16.71
C LYS A 251 -25.63 27.80 15.35
N LEU A 252 -24.31 27.62 15.35
CA LEU A 252 -23.45 27.71 14.17
C LEU A 252 -23.72 26.62 13.12
N THR A 253 -24.48 25.57 13.45
CA THR A 253 -24.80 24.50 12.50
C THR A 253 -25.53 24.99 11.25
N ALA A 254 -26.54 25.85 11.42
CA ALA A 254 -27.30 26.43 10.29
C ALA A 254 -26.42 27.42 9.50
N ILE A 255 -25.78 28.35 10.21
CA ILE A 255 -24.85 29.36 9.68
C ILE A 255 -23.79 28.68 8.80
N LYS A 256 -23.14 27.63 9.32
CA LYS A 256 -22.10 26.88 8.61
C LYS A 256 -22.58 26.34 7.26
N LYS A 257 -23.77 25.74 7.21
CA LYS A 257 -24.35 25.18 5.98
C LYS A 257 -24.64 26.27 4.95
N ILE A 258 -25.35 27.32 5.38
CA ILE A 258 -25.75 28.46 4.54
C ILE A 258 -24.52 29.12 3.93
N PHE A 259 -23.52 29.46 4.76
CA PHE A 259 -22.33 30.13 4.28
C PHE A 259 -21.41 29.22 3.45
N SER A 260 -21.38 27.91 3.71
CA SER A 260 -20.67 26.98 2.82
C SER A 260 -21.25 27.01 1.41
N MET A 261 -22.59 27.04 1.28
CA MET A 261 -23.27 27.13 -0.01
C MET A 261 -23.07 28.49 -0.68
N TYR A 262 -23.19 29.57 0.09
CA TYR A 262 -22.91 30.92 -0.40
C TYR A 262 -21.50 31.00 -1.01
N PHE A 263 -20.45 30.58 -0.28
CA PHE A 263 -19.10 30.59 -0.81
C PHE A 263 -18.92 29.65 -2.01
N PHE A 264 -19.54 28.47 -1.98
CA PHE A 264 -19.52 27.54 -3.11
C PHE A 264 -20.10 28.18 -4.39
N GLN A 265 -21.23 28.87 -4.29
CA GLN A 265 -21.84 29.58 -5.43
C GLN A 265 -20.94 30.72 -5.94
N LEU A 266 -20.29 31.44 -5.03
CA LEU A 266 -19.33 32.48 -5.41
C LEU A 266 -18.17 31.91 -6.22
N PHE A 267 -17.61 30.76 -5.83
CA PHE A 267 -16.51 30.12 -6.58
C PHE A 267 -16.92 29.59 -7.95
N ILE A 268 -18.17 29.20 -8.14
CA ILE A 268 -18.69 28.86 -9.47
C ILE A 268 -18.74 30.11 -10.36
N GLY A 269 -18.99 31.27 -9.77
CA GLY A 269 -19.11 32.55 -10.48
C GLY A 269 -17.80 33.24 -10.88
N GLY A 270 -16.63 32.79 -10.38
CA GLY A 270 -15.32 33.34 -10.77
C GLY A 270 -14.30 33.46 -9.64
N ASP A 271 -13.20 34.16 -9.92
CA ASP A 271 -12.09 34.33 -8.97
C ASP A 271 -12.41 35.36 -7.88
N PHE A 272 -12.02 35.06 -6.63
CA PHE A 272 -12.56 35.74 -5.44
C PHE A 272 -11.47 36.17 -4.45
N ASP A 273 -11.41 37.47 -4.18
CA ASP A 273 -10.57 38.06 -3.13
C ASP A 273 -11.24 37.87 -1.75
N PHE A 274 -10.73 36.91 -0.99
CA PHE A 274 -11.31 36.52 0.29
C PHE A 274 -11.28 37.62 1.35
N SER A 275 -10.19 38.37 1.44
CA SER A 275 -10.01 39.40 2.47
C SER A 275 -11.05 40.52 2.32
N LYS A 276 -11.35 40.91 1.07
CA LYS A 276 -12.43 41.86 0.78
C LYS A 276 -13.80 41.28 1.15
N GLN A 277 -14.05 40.00 0.87
CA GLN A 277 -15.35 39.38 1.16
C GLN A 277 -15.64 39.23 2.65
N ILE A 278 -14.66 38.92 3.50
CA ILE A 278 -14.89 38.92 4.95
C ILE A 278 -15.34 40.31 5.42
N GLN A 279 -14.67 41.38 4.96
CA GLN A 279 -15.02 42.73 5.38
C GLN A 279 -16.42 43.13 4.89
N ILE A 280 -16.75 42.81 3.64
CA ILE A 280 -18.09 43.02 3.08
C ILE A 280 -19.12 42.22 3.87
N LEU A 281 -18.84 40.95 4.16
CA LEU A 281 -19.74 40.08 4.92
C LEU A 281 -19.96 40.60 6.34
N ARG A 282 -18.88 41.01 7.02
CA ARG A 282 -18.95 41.63 8.34
C ARG A 282 -19.86 42.86 8.32
N LYS A 283 -19.67 43.74 7.33
CA LYS A 283 -20.51 44.94 7.15
C LYS A 283 -21.97 44.56 6.89
N LYS A 284 -22.23 43.64 5.96
CA LYS A 284 -23.60 43.16 5.64
C LYS A 284 -24.33 42.56 6.84
N ILE A 285 -23.62 41.84 7.71
CA ILE A 285 -24.19 41.27 8.94
C ILE A 285 -24.53 42.37 9.96
N LEU A 286 -23.64 43.34 10.14
CA LEU A 286 -23.87 44.48 11.03
C LEU A 286 -25.03 45.36 10.53
N ASP A 287 -25.08 45.62 9.23
CA ASP A 287 -26.11 46.44 8.57
C ASP A 287 -27.42 45.67 8.34
N ASN A 288 -27.44 44.35 8.62
CA ASN A 288 -28.54 43.43 8.31
C ASN A 288 -29.10 43.60 6.88
N ASN A 289 -28.21 43.60 5.88
CA ASN A 289 -28.57 43.90 4.50
C ASN A 289 -27.85 42.97 3.51
N ASN A 290 -28.56 42.51 2.46
CA ASN A 290 -28.02 41.65 1.40
C ASN A 290 -27.35 40.37 1.92
N LEU A 291 -27.94 39.75 2.94
CA LEU A 291 -27.56 38.47 3.51
C LEU A 291 -28.31 37.32 2.80
N PRO A 292 -27.80 36.07 2.84
CA PRO A 292 -28.54 34.92 2.32
C PRO A 292 -29.93 34.78 2.97
N ASP A 293 -30.98 34.65 2.16
CA ASP A 293 -32.39 34.57 2.58
C ASP A 293 -32.69 33.43 3.57
N GLN A 294 -31.77 32.48 3.69
CA GLN A 294 -31.87 31.31 4.56
C GLN A 294 -31.47 31.61 6.02
N LEU A 295 -30.90 32.79 6.31
CA LEU A 295 -30.54 33.19 7.67
C LEU A 295 -31.74 33.73 8.44
N GLU A 296 -32.06 33.09 9.56
CA GLU A 296 -33.08 33.59 10.48
C GLU A 296 -32.55 34.78 11.30
N GLU A 297 -33.43 35.64 11.82
CA GLU A 297 -33.05 36.78 12.69
C GLU A 297 -32.22 36.34 13.90
N VAL A 298 -32.47 35.15 14.44
CA VAL A 298 -31.68 34.58 15.53
C VAL A 298 -30.23 34.32 15.09
N ASN A 299 -30.00 33.88 13.85
CA ASN A 299 -28.65 33.67 13.32
C ASN A 299 -27.92 34.99 13.11
N ILE A 300 -28.62 36.02 12.62
CA ILE A 300 -28.05 37.34 12.40
C ILE A 300 -27.60 37.97 13.72
N ARG A 301 -28.44 37.91 14.77
CA ARG A 301 -28.09 38.39 16.11
C ARG A 301 -26.88 37.66 16.70
N GLU A 302 -26.84 36.33 16.57
CA GLU A 302 -25.68 35.54 17.01
C GLU A 302 -24.40 35.98 16.27
N LEU A 303 -24.45 36.20 14.97
CA LEU A 303 -23.30 36.64 14.19
C LEU A 303 -22.85 38.06 14.57
N GLN A 304 -23.79 38.98 14.80
CA GLN A 304 -23.49 40.32 15.29
C GLN A 304 -22.78 40.28 16.65
N GLU A 305 -23.25 39.44 17.58
CA GLU A 305 -22.59 39.23 18.88
C GLU A 305 -21.17 38.70 18.71
N ILE A 306 -20.95 37.73 17.82
CA ILE A 306 -19.60 37.20 17.54
C ILE A 306 -18.70 38.28 16.92
N ILE A 307 -19.22 39.11 16.02
CA ILE A 307 -18.46 40.20 15.38
C ILE A 307 -17.99 41.24 16.40
N VAL A 308 -18.83 41.58 17.37
CA VAL A 308 -18.54 42.58 18.40
C VAL A 308 -17.59 42.01 19.45
N ASN A 309 -17.92 40.83 20.00
CA ASN A 309 -17.22 40.28 21.17
C ASN A 309 -16.01 39.41 20.81
N TYR A 310 -15.99 38.80 19.62
CA TYR A 310 -14.94 37.85 19.20
C TYR A 310 -14.51 38.06 17.73
N PRO A 311 -14.07 39.27 17.33
CA PRO A 311 -13.80 39.61 15.92
C PRO A 311 -12.75 38.70 15.27
N ASN A 312 -11.74 38.27 16.02
CA ASN A 312 -10.71 37.33 15.54
C ASN A 312 -11.28 35.94 15.27
N ILE A 313 -12.20 35.48 16.13
CA ILE A 313 -12.87 34.20 15.95
C ILE A 313 -13.84 34.25 14.79
N PHE A 314 -14.61 35.33 14.64
CA PHE A 314 -15.44 35.56 13.45
C PHE A 314 -14.61 35.40 12.18
N THR A 315 -13.52 36.16 12.10
CA THR A 315 -12.62 36.15 10.93
C THR A 315 -12.07 34.75 10.66
N LYS A 316 -11.54 34.08 11.69
CA LYS A 316 -11.02 32.71 11.56
C LYS A 316 -12.10 31.72 11.13
N TYR A 317 -13.29 31.77 11.74
CA TYR A 317 -14.37 30.83 11.50
C TYR A 317 -14.86 30.90 10.05
N PHE A 318 -15.09 32.11 9.53
CA PHE A 318 -15.49 32.31 8.14
C PHE A 318 -14.37 32.05 7.15
N ASN A 319 -13.11 32.32 7.51
CA ASN A 319 -11.94 31.86 6.75
C ASN A 319 -11.89 30.34 6.65
N ASP A 320 -12.13 29.64 7.75
CA ASP A 320 -12.19 28.19 7.73
C ASP A 320 -13.33 27.69 6.85
N ILE A 321 -14.55 28.23 6.95
CA ILE A 321 -15.69 27.84 6.07
C ILE A 321 -15.36 28.09 4.59
N PHE A 322 -14.84 29.26 4.25
CA PHE A 322 -14.46 29.60 2.88
C PHE A 322 -13.44 28.63 2.32
N ASN A 323 -12.36 28.37 3.07
CA ASN A 323 -11.32 27.43 2.66
C ASN A 323 -11.86 26.00 2.55
N ILE A 324 -12.77 25.59 3.44
CA ILE A 324 -13.44 24.28 3.36
C ILE A 324 -14.29 24.20 2.09
N ALA A 325 -15.11 25.20 1.79
CA ALA A 325 -15.97 25.20 0.61
C ALA A 325 -15.14 25.18 -0.68
N LYS A 326 -14.09 26.00 -0.76
CA LYS A 326 -13.13 26.00 -1.88
C LYS A 326 -12.51 24.62 -2.07
N PHE A 327 -12.00 24.07 -0.97
CA PHE A 327 -11.29 22.79 -0.98
C PHE A 327 -12.20 21.63 -1.37
N LEU A 328 -13.41 21.58 -0.82
CA LEU A 328 -14.40 20.58 -1.19
C LEU A 328 -14.81 20.73 -2.66
N MET A 329 -14.93 21.96 -3.19
CA MET A 329 -15.23 22.19 -4.60
C MET A 329 -14.13 21.62 -5.51
N GLU A 330 -12.87 21.96 -5.25
CA GLU A 330 -11.72 21.50 -6.02
C GLU A 330 -11.59 19.97 -5.98
N LEU A 331 -11.66 19.38 -4.78
CA LEU A 331 -11.65 17.92 -4.61
C LEU A 331 -12.85 17.25 -5.27
N GLY A 332 -14.04 17.88 -5.17
CA GLY A 332 -15.26 17.37 -5.80
C GLY A 332 -15.07 17.20 -7.30
N ARG A 333 -14.50 18.20 -7.98
CA ARG A 333 -14.15 18.13 -9.41
C ARG A 333 -13.14 17.02 -9.68
N LEU A 334 -12.04 17.01 -8.94
CA LEU A 334 -10.94 16.07 -9.12
C LEU A 334 -11.41 14.61 -8.97
N TYR A 335 -12.13 14.30 -7.89
CA TYR A 335 -12.68 12.97 -7.66
C TYR A 335 -13.77 12.63 -8.66
N LYS A 336 -14.60 13.59 -9.11
CA LYS A 336 -15.60 13.34 -10.15
C LYS A 336 -14.94 13.00 -11.49
N ILE A 337 -13.84 13.66 -11.86
CA ILE A 337 -13.10 13.38 -13.11
C ILE A 337 -12.59 11.93 -13.15
N ILE A 338 -12.06 11.42 -12.04
CA ILE A 338 -11.65 10.01 -11.94
C ILE A 338 -12.83 9.07 -11.58
N GLY A 339 -13.99 9.62 -11.22
CA GLY A 339 -15.16 8.98 -10.60
C GLY A 339 -14.88 8.26 -9.25
N ALA A 340 -13.89 8.77 -8.54
CA ALA A 340 -13.47 8.48 -7.18
C ALA A 340 -14.59 8.64 -6.12
N PRO A 341 -14.87 7.72 -5.16
CA PRO A 341 -15.61 8.14 -3.98
C PRO A 341 -14.72 8.88 -2.98
N ILE A 342 -15.25 9.92 -2.32
CA ILE A 342 -14.49 10.78 -1.39
C ILE A 342 -14.46 10.21 0.03
N LYS A 343 -13.32 10.36 0.73
CA LYS A 343 -13.16 9.98 2.13
C LYS A 343 -12.95 11.18 3.06
N ILE A 344 -14.04 11.64 3.68
CA ILE A 344 -14.07 12.80 4.58
C ILE A 344 -13.03 12.75 5.71
N SER A 345 -12.73 11.56 6.25
CA SER A 345 -11.75 11.44 7.33
C SER A 345 -10.32 11.83 6.93
N ILE A 346 -9.96 11.65 5.66
CA ILE A 346 -8.63 12.03 5.15
C ILE A 346 -8.60 13.56 5.03
N ILE A 347 -9.58 14.13 4.33
CA ILE A 347 -9.80 15.58 4.17
C ILE A 347 -9.75 16.30 5.54
N THR A 348 -10.48 15.78 6.52
CA THR A 348 -10.54 16.39 7.86
C THR A 348 -9.16 16.45 8.51
N LYS A 349 -8.38 15.36 8.46
CA LYS A 349 -7.03 15.33 9.06
C LYS A 349 -6.09 16.31 8.37
N MET A 350 -6.20 16.44 7.06
CA MET A 350 -5.38 17.36 6.27
C MET A 350 -5.71 18.82 6.58
N LEU A 351 -6.98 19.21 6.51
CA LEU A 351 -7.43 20.57 6.84
C LEU A 351 -7.05 20.95 8.28
N HIS A 352 -7.22 20.02 9.22
CA HIS A 352 -6.84 20.25 10.62
C HIS A 352 -5.32 20.46 10.80
N LYS A 353 -4.47 19.76 10.04
CA LYS A 353 -3.01 20.00 10.02
C LYS A 353 -2.65 21.39 9.47
N LYS A 354 -3.47 21.94 8.57
CA LYS A 354 -3.33 23.31 8.05
C LYS A 354 -3.89 24.39 8.99
N GLY A 355 -4.39 24.02 10.18
CA GLY A 355 -5.02 24.95 11.12
C GLY A 355 -6.48 25.30 10.79
N ILE A 356 -7.04 24.73 9.71
CA ILE A 356 -8.46 24.87 9.34
C ILE A 356 -9.25 23.85 10.16
N ASN A 357 -9.99 24.31 11.16
CA ASN A 357 -10.64 23.41 12.12
C ASN A 357 -11.99 23.92 12.64
N LEU A 358 -12.49 25.04 12.13
CA LEU A 358 -13.74 25.68 12.59
C LEU A 358 -13.76 25.93 14.09
N THR A 359 -12.59 26.12 14.72
CA THR A 359 -12.43 26.24 16.19
C THR A 359 -12.89 24.99 16.97
N GLN A 360 -12.85 23.82 16.34
CA GLN A 360 -13.27 22.54 16.92
C GLN A 360 -12.11 21.55 17.03
N GLY A 361 -12.20 20.61 17.97
CA GLY A 361 -11.34 19.42 17.98
C GLY A 361 -11.65 18.49 16.80
N ILE A 362 -10.70 17.62 16.45
CA ILE A 362 -10.74 16.79 15.23
C ILE A 362 -12.04 16.00 15.02
N MET A 363 -12.67 15.49 16.09
CA MET A 363 -13.92 14.73 15.99
C MET A 363 -15.12 15.62 15.66
N GLY A 364 -15.23 16.78 16.31
CA GLY A 364 -16.27 17.77 16.00
C GLY A 364 -16.07 18.35 14.60
N PHE A 365 -14.82 18.64 14.25
CA PHE A 365 -14.46 19.12 12.93
C PHE A 365 -14.82 18.12 11.82
N ARG A 366 -14.55 16.81 12.02
CA ARG A 366 -14.96 15.76 11.07
C ARG A 366 -16.47 15.75 10.83
N ARG A 367 -17.26 15.89 11.89
CA ARG A 367 -18.72 15.96 11.79
C ARG A 367 -19.14 17.19 10.99
N SER A 368 -18.55 18.35 11.26
CA SER A 368 -18.79 19.57 10.51
C SER A 368 -18.46 19.46 9.02
N ILE A 369 -17.33 18.87 8.65
CA ILE A 369 -16.99 18.64 7.23
C ILE A 369 -17.99 17.70 6.58
N SER A 370 -18.42 16.65 7.30
CA SER A 370 -19.42 15.69 6.80
C SER A 370 -20.75 16.38 6.51
N GLU A 371 -21.23 17.23 7.43
CA GLU A 371 -22.46 18.01 7.27
C GLU A 371 -22.37 19.03 6.14
N ILE A 372 -21.23 19.72 6.00
CA ILE A 372 -21.00 20.66 4.89
C ILE A 372 -21.04 19.91 3.57
N TYR A 373 -20.30 18.81 3.45
CA TYR A 373 -20.25 18.00 2.24
C TYR A 373 -21.64 17.49 1.83
N ASP A 374 -22.38 16.92 2.77
CA ASP A 374 -23.72 16.38 2.50
C ASP A 374 -24.68 17.49 2.07
N PHE A 375 -24.62 18.64 2.74
CA PHE A 375 -25.43 19.80 2.39
C PHE A 375 -25.11 20.33 0.99
N LEU A 376 -23.82 20.53 0.67
CA LEU A 376 -23.41 20.96 -0.67
C LEU A 376 -23.85 19.95 -1.72
N LYS A 377 -23.61 18.66 -1.49
CA LYS A 377 -24.01 17.58 -2.40
C LYS A 377 -25.52 17.54 -2.63
N MET A 378 -26.35 17.67 -1.60
CA MET A 378 -27.80 17.67 -1.75
C MET A 378 -28.29 18.82 -2.65
N ASN A 379 -27.62 19.97 -2.61
CA ASN A 379 -27.98 21.12 -3.43
C ASN A 379 -27.26 21.15 -4.79
N THR A 380 -26.27 20.28 -5.01
CA THR A 380 -25.44 20.22 -6.23
C THR A 380 -25.13 18.77 -6.59
N ILE A 381 -26.18 17.98 -6.79
CA ILE A 381 -26.13 16.50 -6.89
C ILE A 381 -25.08 16.04 -7.92
N ASP A 382 -25.03 16.68 -9.07
CA ASP A 382 -24.13 16.30 -10.15
C ASP A 382 -22.68 16.71 -9.87
N PHE A 383 -22.41 17.62 -8.93
CA PHE A 383 -21.06 18.14 -8.72
C PHE A 383 -20.22 17.23 -7.84
N PHE A 384 -20.79 16.72 -6.75
CA PHE A 384 -20.04 15.98 -5.73
C PHE A 384 -20.19 14.46 -5.87
N PRO A 385 -19.08 13.70 -5.83
CA PRO A 385 -19.15 12.24 -5.90
C PRO A 385 -19.82 11.63 -4.66
N ARG A 386 -19.98 10.30 -4.67
CA ARG A 386 -20.36 9.58 -3.45
C ARG A 386 -19.25 9.66 -2.41
N ARG A 387 -19.59 9.87 -1.14
CA ARG A 387 -18.63 9.71 -0.03
C ARG A 387 -18.68 8.30 0.52
N ILE A 388 -17.57 7.83 1.07
CA ILE A 388 -17.50 6.54 1.76
C ILE A 388 -17.95 6.70 3.21
N GLU A 389 -19.02 6.00 3.58
CA GLU A 389 -19.48 5.92 4.97
C GLU A 389 -18.70 4.82 5.71
N VAL A 390 -17.98 5.23 6.75
CA VAL A 390 -17.13 4.34 7.58
C VAL A 390 -17.90 3.84 8.82
N THR A 391 -19.15 4.24 8.98
CA THR A 391 -19.90 4.17 10.25
C THR A 391 -20.18 2.76 10.73
N ASP A 392 -20.24 1.75 9.85
CA ASP A 392 -20.78 0.43 10.26
C ASP A 392 -19.81 -0.74 10.04
N THR A 393 -18.51 -0.48 9.89
CA THR A 393 -17.54 -1.56 9.62
C THR A 393 -16.88 -2.06 10.91
N PRO A 394 -17.04 -3.36 11.26
CA PRO A 394 -16.36 -4.01 12.39
C PRO A 394 -14.86 -3.72 12.39
N LYS A 395 -14.24 -3.56 13.58
CA LYS A 395 -12.84 -3.11 13.71
C LYS A 395 -11.85 -4.00 12.94
N ASP A 396 -12.11 -5.30 12.92
CA ASP A 396 -11.39 -6.36 12.21
C ASP A 396 -11.47 -6.24 10.68
N GLN A 397 -12.55 -5.68 10.14
CA GLN A 397 -12.75 -5.52 8.68
C GLN A 397 -12.24 -4.18 8.12
N ARG A 398 -11.88 -3.24 8.99
CA ARG A 398 -11.38 -1.91 8.59
C ARG A 398 -10.12 -1.95 7.70
N PRO A 399 -9.12 -2.82 7.93
CA PRO A 399 -7.94 -2.88 7.07
C PRO A 399 -8.25 -3.28 5.63
N GLU A 400 -9.12 -4.27 5.40
CA GLU A 400 -9.45 -4.70 4.04
C GLU A 400 -10.32 -3.67 3.33
N LYS A 401 -11.32 -3.10 4.00
CA LYS A 401 -12.12 -1.99 3.42
C LYS A 401 -11.24 -0.79 3.05
N ARG A 402 -10.21 -0.50 3.86
CA ARG A 402 -9.20 0.49 3.51
C ARG A 402 -8.46 0.10 2.22
N ARG A 403 -7.92 -1.11 2.12
CA ARG A 403 -7.23 -1.59 0.92
C ARG A 403 -8.10 -1.58 -0.33
N GLN A 404 -9.39 -1.89 -0.20
CA GLN A 404 -10.35 -1.80 -1.32
C GLN A 404 -10.47 -0.36 -1.84
N ILE A 405 -10.59 0.63 -0.97
CA ILE A 405 -10.66 2.04 -1.36
C ILE A 405 -9.37 2.48 -2.04
N GLU A 406 -8.21 2.09 -1.50
CA GLU A 406 -6.89 2.38 -2.08
C GLU A 406 -6.79 1.80 -3.50
N ARG A 407 -7.23 0.54 -3.70
CA ARG A 407 -7.31 -0.10 -5.02
C ARG A 407 -8.27 0.61 -5.97
N ILE A 408 -9.46 1.02 -5.50
CA ILE A 408 -10.46 1.71 -6.34
C ILE A 408 -9.90 3.04 -6.85
N ILE A 409 -9.44 3.90 -5.94
CA ILE A 409 -8.91 5.22 -6.29
C ILE A 409 -7.67 5.07 -7.19
N GLY A 410 -6.70 4.25 -6.78
CA GLY A 410 -5.48 4.01 -7.54
C GLY A 410 -5.73 3.46 -8.94
N THR A 411 -6.67 2.53 -9.08
CA THR A 411 -7.04 1.98 -10.40
C THR A 411 -7.77 3.01 -11.25
N ARG A 412 -8.67 3.83 -10.68
CA ARG A 412 -9.35 4.90 -11.42
C ARG A 412 -8.38 5.96 -11.93
N ILE A 413 -7.40 6.37 -11.12
CA ILE A 413 -6.32 7.26 -11.58
C ILE A 413 -5.53 6.59 -12.70
N LYS A 414 -5.23 5.28 -12.58
CA LYS A 414 -4.53 4.53 -13.63
C LYS A 414 -5.32 4.50 -14.95
N VAL A 415 -6.63 4.28 -14.87
CA VAL A 415 -7.55 4.33 -16.03
C VAL A 415 -7.57 5.73 -16.63
N TYR A 416 -7.70 6.77 -15.80
CA TYR A 416 -7.65 8.16 -16.25
C TYR A 416 -6.32 8.47 -16.95
N ALA A 417 -5.19 8.10 -16.34
CA ALA A 417 -3.87 8.34 -16.91
C ALA A 417 -3.70 7.65 -18.27
N ALA A 418 -4.15 6.40 -18.39
CA ALA A 418 -4.13 5.67 -19.65
C ALA A 418 -5.00 6.34 -20.73
N LYS A 419 -6.12 6.96 -20.35
CA LYS A 419 -7.04 7.67 -21.26
C LYS A 419 -6.52 9.00 -21.76
N ASN A 420 -5.70 9.71 -20.99
CA ASN A 420 -5.35 11.09 -21.28
C ASN A 420 -3.90 11.27 -21.76
N ILE A 421 -2.98 10.37 -21.40
CA ILE A 421 -1.57 10.50 -21.80
C ILE A 421 -1.38 10.52 -23.33
N TYR A 422 -0.46 11.37 -23.79
CA TYR A 422 -0.18 11.74 -25.17
C TYR A 422 -1.43 12.12 -25.95
N ASN A 423 -2.26 13.00 -25.37
CA ASN A 423 -3.54 13.42 -25.93
C ASN A 423 -4.42 12.22 -26.31
N GLY A 424 -4.53 11.25 -25.40
CA GLY A 424 -5.38 10.07 -25.59
C GLY A 424 -4.91 9.09 -26.68
N LYS A 425 -3.60 9.06 -26.99
CA LYS A 425 -2.99 8.12 -27.95
C LYS A 425 -3.43 6.65 -27.75
N TYR A 426 -3.66 6.24 -26.51
CA TYR A 426 -4.08 4.88 -26.14
C TYR A 426 -5.61 4.68 -26.12
N PHE A 427 -6.40 5.65 -26.57
CA PHE A 427 -7.86 5.55 -26.58
C PHE A 427 -8.53 6.13 -27.84
N GLU A 428 -8.02 7.22 -28.45
CA GLU A 428 -8.74 7.96 -29.53
C GLU A 428 -8.92 7.24 -30.87
N LYS A 429 -8.36 6.04 -31.10
CA LYS A 429 -8.44 5.33 -32.41
C LYS A 429 -8.64 3.81 -32.28
N GLY A 430 -9.29 3.35 -31.22
CA GLY A 430 -9.46 1.91 -30.94
C GLY A 430 -8.21 1.21 -30.42
N ARG A 431 -7.15 1.96 -30.09
CA ARG A 431 -5.91 1.43 -29.49
C ARG A 431 -6.01 1.33 -27.97
N GLU A 432 -7.05 0.69 -27.44
CA GLU A 432 -7.36 0.62 -26.00
C GLU A 432 -6.30 -0.11 -25.13
N GLY A 433 -5.00 -0.12 -25.45
CA GLY A 433 -4.06 -1.00 -24.76
C GLY A 433 -2.60 -0.95 -25.22
N CYS A 434 -1.89 -2.06 -25.00
CA CYS A 434 -0.47 -2.19 -25.30
C CYS A 434 -0.20 -2.11 -26.82
N GLU A 435 0.59 -1.12 -27.27
CA GLU A 435 0.91 -0.96 -28.70
C GLU A 435 1.73 -2.14 -29.27
N GLU A 436 2.60 -2.74 -28.46
CA GLU A 436 3.38 -3.92 -28.90
C GLU A 436 2.50 -5.15 -29.12
N CYS A 437 1.44 -5.33 -28.30
CA CYS A 437 0.45 -6.38 -28.57
C CYS A 437 -0.20 -6.15 -29.93
N LEU A 438 -0.58 -4.92 -30.26
CA LEU A 438 -1.23 -4.60 -31.53
C LEU A 438 -0.31 -4.90 -32.73
N ARG A 439 0.99 -4.58 -32.62
CA ARG A 439 1.99 -4.90 -33.66
C ARG A 439 2.13 -6.41 -33.90
N GLU A 440 1.99 -7.21 -32.85
CA GLU A 440 2.02 -8.68 -32.91
C GLU A 440 0.67 -9.31 -33.30
N GLY A 441 -0.38 -8.51 -33.55
CA GLY A 441 -1.72 -9.01 -33.88
C GLY A 441 -2.53 -9.48 -32.66
N PHE A 442 -2.13 -9.09 -31.44
CA PHE A 442 -2.83 -9.36 -30.20
C PHE A 442 -3.61 -8.13 -29.67
N LYS A 443 -4.61 -8.37 -28.81
CA LYS A 443 -5.30 -7.31 -28.06
C LYS A 443 -5.16 -7.51 -26.55
N THR A 444 -4.40 -6.65 -25.88
CA THR A 444 -4.42 -6.51 -24.41
C THR A 444 -4.82 -5.08 -24.09
N ASP A 445 -6.05 -4.90 -23.62
CA ASP A 445 -6.68 -3.60 -23.44
C ASP A 445 -7.07 -3.32 -21.98
N ILE A 446 -7.84 -2.25 -21.75
CA ILE A 446 -8.33 -1.85 -20.43
C ILE A 446 -9.09 -2.96 -19.68
N THR A 447 -9.61 -3.98 -20.38
CA THR A 447 -10.21 -5.16 -19.73
C THR A 447 -9.19 -5.97 -18.92
N ARG A 448 -7.90 -5.69 -19.09
CA ARG A 448 -6.80 -6.25 -18.31
C ARG A 448 -5.97 -5.15 -17.64
N ILE A 449 -6.61 -4.16 -17.05
CA ILE A 449 -5.93 -3.00 -16.42
C ILE A 449 -4.85 -3.37 -15.38
N THR A 450 -4.97 -4.49 -14.69
CA THR A 450 -3.94 -5.01 -13.76
C THR A 450 -2.75 -5.65 -14.45
N ALA A 451 -2.90 -6.01 -15.72
CA ALA A 451 -1.83 -6.47 -16.58
C ALA A 451 -1.26 -5.34 -17.47
N LEU A 452 -1.80 -4.12 -17.41
CA LEU A 452 -1.22 -2.96 -18.10
C LEU A 452 -0.33 -2.20 -17.11
N ASP A 453 0.89 -1.86 -17.49
CA ASP A 453 1.86 -1.15 -16.66
C ASP A 453 2.39 0.07 -17.42
N PHE A 454 2.66 1.13 -16.67
CA PHE A 454 3.32 2.32 -17.18
C PHE A 454 4.85 2.13 -17.09
N HIS A 455 5.48 1.98 -18.24
CA HIS A 455 6.90 1.71 -18.39
C HIS A 455 7.67 3.00 -18.70
N HIS A 456 8.79 3.21 -18.02
CA HIS A 456 9.70 4.31 -18.31
C HIS A 456 10.59 3.92 -19.48
N SER A 457 10.67 4.74 -20.52
CA SER A 457 11.59 4.51 -21.65
C SER A 457 13.05 4.79 -21.30
N THR A 458 13.30 5.46 -20.17
CA THR A 458 14.64 5.74 -19.64
C THR A 458 14.93 4.86 -18.41
N ASP A 459 16.19 4.52 -18.18
CA ASP A 459 16.62 3.71 -17.03
C ASP A 459 16.38 4.38 -15.68
N ASN A 460 16.19 5.71 -15.65
CA ASN A 460 15.90 6.43 -14.42
C ASN A 460 14.44 6.21 -13.96
N LYS A 461 14.26 5.32 -12.98
CA LYS A 461 12.95 4.90 -12.42
C LYS A 461 12.69 5.55 -11.06
N GLU A 462 12.67 6.88 -11.00
CA GLU A 462 12.37 7.60 -9.74
C GLU A 462 10.97 7.30 -9.19
N ILE A 463 9.99 7.03 -10.08
CA ILE A 463 8.59 6.84 -9.71
C ILE A 463 8.08 5.59 -10.41
N GLN A 464 7.35 4.72 -9.71
CA GLN A 464 6.62 3.62 -10.34
C GLN A 464 5.13 3.95 -10.33
N TYR A 465 4.46 3.94 -11.49
CA TYR A 465 3.04 4.28 -11.60
C TYR A 465 2.14 3.05 -11.48
N THR A 466 2.28 2.29 -10.40
CA THR A 466 1.32 1.23 -10.03
C THR A 466 0.05 1.84 -9.45
N ALA A 467 -1.06 1.10 -9.37
CA ALA A 467 -2.30 1.61 -8.78
C ALA A 467 -2.08 2.09 -7.33
N ASP A 468 -1.36 1.31 -6.52
CA ASP A 468 -1.06 1.65 -5.13
C ASP A 468 -0.22 2.94 -5.04
N ASN A 469 0.81 3.08 -5.89
CA ASN A 469 1.65 4.27 -5.90
C ASN A 469 0.92 5.50 -6.42
N LEU A 470 0.04 5.34 -7.41
CA LEU A 470 -0.81 6.43 -7.91
C LEU A 470 -1.77 6.92 -6.82
N TYR A 471 -2.34 6.01 -6.02
CA TYR A 471 -3.12 6.39 -4.84
C TYR A 471 -2.26 7.18 -3.84
N HIS A 472 -1.03 6.74 -3.55
CA HIS A 472 -0.15 7.44 -2.63
C HIS A 472 0.27 8.82 -3.13
N LEU A 473 0.63 8.96 -4.41
CA LEU A 473 0.90 10.26 -5.04
C LEU A 473 -0.31 11.18 -4.91
N PHE A 474 -1.50 10.66 -5.21
CA PHE A 474 -2.74 11.41 -5.14
C PHE A 474 -3.07 11.88 -3.73
N ILE A 475 -2.94 11.04 -2.70
CA ILE A 475 -3.21 11.47 -1.31
C ILE A 475 -2.14 12.45 -0.80
N ASN A 476 -0.89 12.32 -1.28
CA ASN A 476 0.19 13.22 -0.88
C ASN A 476 0.07 14.61 -1.53
N ASP A 477 -0.49 14.67 -2.74
CA ASP A 477 -0.69 15.90 -3.51
C ASP A 477 -2.18 16.22 -3.79
N GLU A 478 -3.08 15.72 -2.94
CA GLU A 478 -4.54 15.85 -3.12
C GLU A 478 -5.01 17.32 -3.07
N LEU A 479 -4.12 18.20 -2.59
CA LEU A 479 -4.34 19.63 -2.48
C LEU A 479 -4.13 20.37 -3.80
N ASN A 480 -3.55 19.71 -4.79
CA ASN A 480 -3.27 20.27 -6.08
C ASN A 480 -4.49 20.05 -6.99
N PRO A 481 -5.27 21.10 -7.31
CA PRO A 481 -6.41 20.96 -8.22
C PRO A 481 -5.99 20.55 -9.64
N SER A 482 -4.71 20.75 -9.99
CA SER A 482 -4.09 20.36 -11.25
C SER A 482 -3.37 19.01 -11.17
N PHE A 483 -3.58 18.22 -10.11
CA PHE A 483 -2.84 16.97 -9.88
C PHE A 483 -2.85 16.04 -11.09
N LEU A 484 -3.99 15.90 -11.76
CA LEU A 484 -4.13 15.01 -12.91
C LEU A 484 -3.36 15.53 -14.11
N GLU A 485 -3.47 16.82 -14.39
CA GLU A 485 -2.75 17.51 -15.46
C GLU A 485 -1.23 17.44 -15.24
N ASP A 486 -0.79 17.67 -14.00
CA ASP A 486 0.61 17.58 -13.60
C ASP A 486 1.12 16.15 -13.69
N LEU A 487 0.31 15.16 -13.28
CA LEU A 487 0.63 13.74 -13.42
C LEU A 487 0.82 13.36 -14.89
N ILE A 488 -0.11 13.75 -15.78
CA ILE A 488 0.00 13.48 -17.22
C ILE A 488 1.26 14.14 -17.78
N SER A 489 1.47 15.44 -17.50
CA SER A 489 2.63 16.20 -17.97
C SER A 489 3.95 15.58 -17.49
N LEU A 490 4.00 15.10 -16.25
CA LEU A 490 5.15 14.39 -15.69
C LEU A 490 5.38 13.05 -16.40
N MET A 491 4.32 12.28 -16.67
CA MET A 491 4.44 11.01 -17.38
C MET A 491 4.90 11.20 -18.83
N GLU A 492 4.39 12.21 -19.53
CA GLU A 492 4.80 12.54 -20.90
C GLU A 492 6.23 13.05 -20.97
N SER A 493 6.64 13.94 -20.06
CA SER A 493 8.02 14.43 -19.99
C SER A 493 9.02 13.31 -19.67
N LYS A 494 8.63 12.33 -18.86
CA LYS A 494 9.39 11.10 -18.59
C LYS A 494 9.24 10.03 -19.68
N ARG A 495 8.56 10.35 -20.79
CA ARG A 495 8.33 9.44 -21.94
C ARG A 495 7.82 8.08 -21.50
N VAL A 496 6.87 8.08 -20.55
CA VAL A 496 6.24 6.87 -20.02
C VAL A 496 5.32 6.30 -21.08
N VAL A 497 5.35 4.98 -21.29
CA VAL A 497 4.50 4.28 -22.25
C VAL A 497 3.67 3.21 -21.55
N LEU A 498 2.45 2.97 -22.05
CA LEU A 498 1.59 1.90 -21.54
C LEU A 498 1.92 0.58 -22.23
N LEU A 499 2.40 -0.41 -21.47
CA LEU A 499 2.73 -1.76 -21.94
C LEU A 499 1.95 -2.81 -21.17
N CYS A 500 1.70 -3.97 -21.76
CA CYS A 500 1.21 -5.10 -20.98
C CYS A 500 2.35 -5.76 -20.18
N SER A 501 2.03 -6.51 -19.13
CA SER A 501 3.00 -7.17 -18.26
C SER A 501 3.90 -8.14 -19.02
N ASN A 502 3.40 -8.77 -20.08
CA ASN A 502 4.22 -9.60 -20.96
C ASN A 502 5.30 -8.77 -21.69
N HIS A 503 4.90 -7.72 -22.40
CA HIS A 503 5.82 -6.84 -23.15
C HIS A 503 6.75 -6.08 -22.21
N HIS A 504 6.25 -5.59 -21.09
CA HIS A 504 7.07 -4.97 -20.06
C HIS A 504 8.17 -5.93 -19.57
N ASN A 505 7.83 -7.21 -19.35
CA ASN A 505 8.82 -8.21 -18.93
C ASN A 505 9.82 -8.58 -20.04
N LEU A 506 9.40 -8.59 -21.31
CA LEU A 506 10.29 -8.86 -22.44
C LEU A 506 11.42 -7.85 -22.53
N LEU A 507 11.16 -6.59 -22.24
CA LEU A 507 12.17 -5.52 -22.27
C LEU A 507 13.28 -5.72 -21.22
N HIS A 508 12.95 -6.30 -20.05
CA HIS A 508 13.91 -6.46 -18.94
C HIS A 508 14.75 -7.75 -19.01
N HIS A 509 14.66 -8.55 -20.08
CA HIS A 509 15.34 -9.84 -20.20
C HIS A 509 16.38 -9.88 -21.33
N GLU A 510 17.34 -8.95 -21.31
CA GLU A 510 18.42 -8.83 -22.30
C GLU A 510 19.13 -10.17 -22.61
N ARG A 511 19.50 -10.94 -21.57
CA ARG A 511 20.18 -12.23 -21.76
C ARG A 511 19.35 -13.28 -22.50
N TYR A 512 18.01 -13.21 -22.44
CA TYR A 512 17.18 -14.09 -23.27
C TYR A 512 17.27 -13.67 -24.73
N HIS A 513 17.20 -12.36 -25.01
CA HIS A 513 17.32 -11.85 -26.37
C HIS A 513 18.68 -12.16 -27.00
N ASP A 514 19.76 -11.95 -26.24
CA ASP A 514 21.14 -12.25 -26.67
C ASP A 514 21.28 -13.70 -27.16
N PHE A 515 20.63 -14.67 -26.49
CA PHE A 515 20.73 -16.11 -26.81
C PHE A 515 19.45 -16.73 -27.35
N LYS A 516 18.48 -15.91 -27.79
CA LYS A 516 17.15 -16.36 -28.26
C LYS A 516 17.27 -17.34 -29.41
N TYR A 517 18.24 -17.13 -30.30
CA TYR A 517 18.49 -17.98 -31.45
C TYR A 517 18.81 -19.43 -31.04
N LEU A 518 19.73 -19.64 -30.11
CA LEU A 518 20.10 -20.98 -29.63
C LEU A 518 18.96 -21.63 -28.83
N ILE A 519 18.31 -20.86 -27.94
CA ILE A 519 17.23 -21.38 -27.09
C ILE A 519 16.06 -21.91 -27.94
N ASN A 520 15.83 -21.27 -29.10
CA ASN A 520 14.78 -21.65 -30.05
C ASN A 520 15.31 -22.38 -31.27
N TYR A 521 16.52 -22.92 -31.20
CA TYR A 521 17.09 -23.68 -32.31
C TYR A 521 16.16 -24.86 -32.64
N PRO A 522 15.81 -25.10 -33.91
CA PRO A 522 14.91 -26.17 -34.29
C PRO A 522 15.39 -27.52 -33.74
N ASN A 523 14.47 -28.28 -33.14
CA ASN A 523 14.75 -29.59 -32.56
C ASN A 523 15.91 -29.59 -31.54
N ILE A 524 16.16 -28.50 -30.81
CA ILE A 524 17.26 -28.44 -29.84
C ILE A 524 17.25 -29.62 -28.84
N PHE A 525 16.07 -30.13 -28.48
CA PHE A 525 15.90 -31.26 -27.57
C PHE A 525 16.03 -32.64 -28.22
N SER A 526 16.20 -32.73 -29.55
CA SER A 526 16.55 -34.00 -30.21
C SER A 526 18.04 -34.31 -30.10
N TYR A 527 18.87 -33.31 -29.80
CA TYR A 527 20.30 -33.51 -29.57
C TYR A 527 20.55 -34.10 -28.18
N PRO A 528 21.57 -34.96 -28.01
CA PRO A 528 22.00 -35.39 -26.68
C PRO A 528 22.37 -34.20 -25.78
N ALA A 529 22.14 -34.33 -24.48
CA ALA A 529 22.42 -33.28 -23.50
C ALA A 529 23.84 -32.71 -23.66
N ASP A 530 24.83 -33.57 -23.88
CA ASP A 530 26.22 -33.20 -24.02
C ASP A 530 26.49 -32.28 -25.23
N ILE A 531 25.76 -32.51 -26.33
CA ILE A 531 25.78 -31.65 -27.51
C ILE A 531 25.12 -30.31 -27.21
N ILE A 532 23.96 -30.29 -26.53
CA ILE A 532 23.29 -29.03 -26.15
C ILE A 532 24.22 -28.18 -25.27
N TYR A 533 24.93 -28.80 -24.31
CA TYR A 533 25.88 -28.09 -23.45
C TYR A 533 27.06 -27.54 -24.25
N LEU A 534 27.57 -28.29 -25.22
CA LEU A 534 28.61 -27.83 -26.13
C LEU A 534 28.15 -26.62 -26.95
N LEU A 535 26.94 -26.66 -27.52
CA LEU A 535 26.37 -25.53 -28.28
C LEU A 535 26.18 -24.28 -27.40
N VAL A 536 25.72 -24.46 -26.15
CA VAL A 536 25.62 -23.36 -25.16
C VAL A 536 26.99 -22.77 -24.85
N ARG A 537 28.03 -23.61 -24.68
CA ARG A 537 29.41 -23.14 -24.47
C ARG A 537 29.88 -22.33 -25.68
N ILE A 538 29.72 -22.86 -26.89
CA ILE A 538 30.11 -22.19 -28.14
C ILE A 538 29.41 -20.84 -28.27
N ALA A 539 28.10 -20.76 -28.07
CA ALA A 539 27.37 -19.51 -28.16
C ALA A 539 27.90 -18.45 -27.19
N VAL A 540 28.09 -18.81 -25.92
CA VAL A 540 28.59 -17.89 -24.88
C VAL A 540 30.06 -17.47 -25.14
N ASP A 541 30.89 -18.38 -25.64
CA ASP A 541 32.30 -18.09 -25.87
C ASP A 541 32.54 -17.22 -27.11
N ASN A 542 31.58 -17.19 -28.04
CA ASN A 542 31.72 -16.47 -29.31
C ASN A 542 30.88 -15.19 -29.39
N PHE A 543 29.88 -15.02 -28.53
CA PHE A 543 29.06 -13.81 -28.51
C PHE A 543 29.82 -12.59 -27.96
N TYR A 544 29.74 -11.45 -28.66
CA TYR A 544 30.60 -10.30 -28.39
C TYR A 544 30.51 -9.76 -26.95
N LYS A 545 29.32 -9.75 -26.34
CA LYS A 545 29.13 -9.28 -24.95
C LYS A 545 29.73 -10.23 -23.91
N THR A 546 29.92 -11.50 -24.25
CA THR A 546 30.29 -12.55 -23.29
C THR A 546 31.64 -13.19 -23.52
N ARG A 547 32.22 -13.09 -24.73
CA ARG A 547 33.50 -13.71 -25.09
C ARG A 547 34.68 -13.24 -24.23
N HIS A 548 34.63 -12.01 -23.74
CA HIS A 548 35.68 -11.40 -22.90
C HIS A 548 35.47 -11.62 -21.40
N LEU A 549 34.33 -12.18 -20.99
CA LEU A 549 34.02 -12.41 -19.59
C LEU A 549 34.88 -13.53 -19.02
N ASN A 550 35.09 -13.49 -17.70
CA ASN A 550 35.82 -14.53 -16.99
C ASN A 550 35.02 -15.85 -16.93
N PHE A 551 35.68 -16.91 -16.44
CA PHE A 551 35.09 -18.24 -16.38
C PHE A 551 33.78 -18.28 -15.58
N ASP A 552 33.75 -17.70 -14.39
CA ASP A 552 32.57 -17.74 -13.50
C ASP A 552 31.37 -16.97 -14.07
N GLN A 553 31.64 -15.82 -14.68
CA GLN A 553 30.62 -15.05 -15.39
C GLN A 553 30.04 -15.85 -16.55
N LYS A 554 30.88 -16.46 -17.39
CA LYS A 554 30.44 -17.35 -18.48
C LYS A 554 29.66 -18.55 -17.94
N ARG A 555 30.14 -19.19 -16.86
CA ARG A 555 29.47 -20.31 -16.19
C ARG A 555 28.06 -19.94 -15.75
N ASN A 556 27.89 -18.76 -15.13
CA ASN A 556 26.59 -18.26 -14.71
C ASN A 556 25.66 -17.97 -15.89
N ILE A 557 26.17 -17.46 -17.01
CA ILE A 557 25.37 -17.23 -18.22
C ILE A 557 24.94 -18.57 -18.84
N ARG A 558 25.85 -19.53 -19.00
CA ARG A 558 25.55 -20.88 -19.50
C ARG A 558 24.48 -21.55 -18.64
N ARG A 559 24.61 -21.47 -17.30
CA ARG A 559 23.62 -21.97 -16.34
C ARG A 559 22.24 -21.33 -16.52
N ASN A 560 22.20 -20.02 -16.76
CA ASN A 560 20.95 -19.31 -17.07
C ASN A 560 20.30 -19.79 -18.37
N ILE A 561 21.08 -19.95 -19.44
CA ILE A 561 20.59 -20.46 -20.73
C ILE A 561 20.01 -21.86 -20.56
N ARG A 562 20.71 -22.76 -19.84
CA ARG A 562 20.21 -24.11 -19.50
C ARG A 562 18.89 -24.05 -18.73
N GLY A 563 18.76 -23.15 -17.74
CA GLY A 563 17.50 -22.94 -17.02
C GLY A 563 16.35 -22.50 -17.93
N LYS A 564 16.62 -21.64 -18.92
CA LYS A 564 15.63 -21.26 -19.94
C LYS A 564 15.25 -22.43 -20.84
N LEU A 565 16.21 -23.24 -21.28
CA LEU A 565 15.94 -24.46 -22.06
C LEU A 565 15.06 -25.44 -21.28
N ARG A 566 15.32 -25.68 -19.99
CA ARG A 566 14.44 -26.51 -19.15
C ARG A 566 13.03 -25.92 -19.08
N LYS A 567 12.90 -24.62 -18.80
CA LYS A 567 11.60 -23.94 -18.76
C LYS A 567 10.85 -24.07 -20.09
N LYS A 568 11.54 -23.88 -21.21
CA LYS A 568 10.97 -24.06 -22.56
C LYS A 568 10.46 -25.48 -22.75
N TYR A 569 11.28 -26.47 -22.43
CA TYR A 569 10.90 -27.88 -22.53
C TYR A 569 9.63 -28.22 -21.73
N PHE A 570 9.50 -27.71 -20.50
CA PHE A 570 8.27 -27.87 -19.72
C PHE A 570 7.04 -27.28 -20.41
N ILE A 571 7.13 -26.03 -20.87
CA ILE A 571 5.98 -25.36 -21.48
C ILE A 571 5.64 -26.01 -22.84
N ASP A 572 6.64 -26.41 -23.61
CA ASP A 572 6.45 -27.13 -24.87
C ASP A 572 5.78 -28.48 -24.65
N PHE A 573 6.21 -29.24 -23.64
CA PHE A 573 5.69 -30.57 -23.33
C PHE A 573 4.25 -30.54 -22.80
N PHE A 574 3.93 -29.65 -21.87
CA PHE A 574 2.62 -29.62 -21.22
C PHE A 574 1.58 -28.75 -21.92
N TYR A 575 2.02 -27.74 -22.68
CA TYR A 575 1.14 -26.71 -23.23
C TYR A 575 1.42 -26.40 -24.70
N GLU A 576 2.09 -27.31 -25.41
CA GLU A 576 2.38 -27.17 -26.85
C GLU A 576 3.10 -25.85 -27.19
N GLY A 577 3.87 -25.34 -26.23
CA GLY A 577 4.67 -24.14 -26.39
C GLY A 577 3.86 -22.84 -26.35
N VAL A 578 2.60 -22.87 -25.94
CA VAL A 578 1.73 -21.68 -25.83
C VAL A 578 1.16 -21.50 -24.42
N CYS A 579 0.67 -20.30 -24.11
CA CYS A 579 -0.06 -20.05 -22.88
C CYS A 579 -1.38 -20.84 -22.88
N PRO A 580 -1.63 -21.75 -21.93
CA PRO A 580 -2.82 -22.60 -21.96
C PRO A 580 -4.13 -21.80 -21.83
N SER A 581 -4.10 -20.64 -21.16
CA SER A 581 -5.30 -19.82 -20.97
C SER A 581 -5.67 -18.93 -22.15
N CYS A 582 -4.68 -18.38 -22.88
CA CYS A 582 -4.96 -17.43 -23.96
C CYS A 582 -4.53 -17.88 -25.36
N GLY A 583 -3.63 -18.87 -25.49
CA GLY A 583 -3.10 -19.34 -26.77
C GLY A 583 -2.25 -18.34 -27.55
N ARG A 584 -2.10 -17.09 -27.09
CA ARG A 584 -1.47 -15.99 -27.84
C ARG A 584 0.06 -15.96 -27.69
N PHE A 585 0.54 -16.04 -26.45
CA PHE A 585 1.98 -15.98 -26.16
C PHE A 585 2.57 -17.38 -26.25
N ASN A 586 3.75 -17.49 -26.87
CA ASN A 586 4.42 -18.75 -27.18
C ASN A 586 5.88 -18.77 -26.71
N THR A 587 6.49 -19.95 -26.55
CA THR A 587 7.87 -20.09 -26.06
C THR A 587 8.92 -19.66 -27.07
N ARG A 588 8.60 -19.69 -28.37
CA ARG A 588 9.53 -19.26 -29.43
C ARG A 588 9.86 -17.78 -29.30
N ASP A 589 8.85 -16.95 -29.09
CA ASP A 589 9.02 -15.51 -29.07
C ASP A 589 8.97 -14.90 -27.68
N HIS A 590 8.32 -15.59 -26.73
CA HIS A 590 7.90 -14.99 -25.47
C HIS A 590 8.25 -15.84 -24.24
N LEU A 591 9.22 -16.76 -24.30
CA LEU A 591 9.53 -17.69 -23.20
C LEU A 591 9.66 -17.03 -21.81
N THR A 592 10.20 -15.81 -21.76
CA THR A 592 10.44 -15.10 -20.50
C THR A 592 9.16 -14.64 -19.83
N VAL A 593 8.05 -14.47 -20.55
CA VAL A 593 6.78 -13.95 -20.00
C VAL A 593 5.96 -14.99 -19.27
N PHE A 594 6.35 -16.26 -19.32
CA PHE A 594 5.64 -17.33 -18.62
C PHE A 594 6.02 -17.36 -17.15
N ASP A 595 5.07 -17.18 -16.25
CA ASP A 595 5.27 -17.40 -14.82
C ASP A 595 4.52 -18.66 -14.40
N PHE A 596 5.04 -19.33 -13.39
CA PHE A 596 4.30 -20.41 -12.76
C PHE A 596 3.31 -19.80 -11.77
N ASN A 597 2.10 -20.32 -11.80
CA ASN A 597 1.00 -19.91 -10.98
C ASN A 597 0.61 -21.09 -10.08
N HIS A 598 0.26 -20.83 -8.83
CA HIS A 598 -0.29 -21.84 -7.92
C HIS A 598 -1.81 -21.86 -8.01
N SER A 599 -2.45 -23.02 -7.88
CA SER A 599 -3.92 -23.10 -7.84
C SER A 599 -4.53 -22.70 -6.49
N GLY A 600 -3.73 -22.41 -5.46
CA GLY A 600 -4.20 -22.07 -4.10
C GLY A 600 -3.25 -21.18 -3.31
N GLN A 601 -3.77 -20.49 -2.29
CA GLN A 601 -3.08 -19.42 -1.53
C GLN A 601 -2.09 -19.91 -0.43
N HIS A 602 -2.00 -21.22 -0.17
CA HIS A 602 -1.27 -21.77 0.99
C HIS A 602 -0.09 -22.68 0.63
N LEU A 603 0.46 -22.56 -0.58
CA LEU A 603 1.59 -23.38 -1.03
C LEU A 603 2.89 -22.59 -0.90
N THR A 604 3.98 -23.28 -0.56
CA THR A 604 5.30 -22.68 -0.35
C THR A 604 5.78 -22.03 -1.64
N ASP A 605 6.20 -20.76 -1.57
CA ASP A 605 6.88 -20.03 -2.65
C ASP A 605 8.28 -20.61 -2.88
N THR A 606 8.37 -21.87 -3.35
CA THR A 606 9.64 -22.36 -3.86
C THR A 606 10.03 -21.45 -5.00
N LYS A 607 11.19 -20.81 -4.87
CA LYS A 607 11.70 -19.91 -5.91
C LYS A 607 12.04 -20.76 -7.13
N ILE A 608 11.09 -20.88 -8.05
CA ILE A 608 11.14 -21.75 -9.25
C ILE A 608 12.38 -21.52 -10.11
N TYR A 609 12.90 -20.29 -10.11
CA TYR A 609 14.17 -19.99 -10.74
C TYR A 609 15.33 -20.89 -10.24
N TYR A 610 15.39 -21.22 -8.95
CA TYR A 610 16.39 -22.14 -8.40
C TYR A 610 16.16 -23.58 -8.85
N LEU A 611 14.91 -24.03 -8.97
CA LEU A 611 14.59 -25.36 -9.48
C LEU A 611 15.16 -25.54 -10.89
N PHE A 612 14.89 -24.59 -11.79
CA PHE A 612 15.40 -24.64 -13.16
C PHE A 612 16.92 -24.50 -13.28
N ARG A 613 17.58 -24.03 -12.22
CA ARG A 613 19.03 -23.84 -12.20
C ARG A 613 19.76 -25.17 -11.99
N ASP A 614 19.33 -25.90 -10.96
CA ASP A 614 20.14 -26.95 -10.34
C ASP A 614 19.53 -28.36 -10.45
N LYS A 615 18.22 -28.48 -10.75
CA LYS A 615 17.53 -29.78 -10.80
C LYS A 615 17.34 -30.29 -12.23
N SER A 616 17.18 -31.62 -12.35
CA SER A 616 16.72 -32.29 -13.56
C SER A 616 15.24 -31.99 -13.84
N CYS A 617 14.77 -32.23 -15.06
CA CYS A 617 13.37 -31.97 -15.41
C CYS A 617 12.41 -32.88 -14.62
N SER A 618 12.76 -34.13 -14.36
CA SER A 618 11.92 -35.02 -13.54
C SER A 618 11.79 -34.50 -12.10
N GLU A 619 12.90 -34.10 -11.46
CA GLU A 619 12.87 -33.54 -10.10
C GLU A 619 12.10 -32.21 -10.03
N ILE A 620 12.23 -31.36 -11.05
CA ILE A 620 11.46 -30.12 -11.14
C ILE A 620 9.96 -30.45 -11.21
N LEU A 621 9.57 -31.41 -12.05
CA LEU A 621 8.17 -31.80 -12.21
C LEU A 621 7.56 -32.30 -10.89
N GLU A 622 8.29 -33.13 -10.15
CA GLU A 622 7.86 -33.62 -8.84
C GLU A 622 7.55 -32.48 -7.87
N VAL A 623 8.41 -31.45 -7.82
CA VAL A 623 8.18 -30.27 -6.97
C VAL A 623 6.98 -29.47 -7.46
N LEU A 624 6.88 -29.18 -8.76
CA LEU A 624 5.81 -28.35 -9.31
C LEU A 624 4.43 -29.01 -9.23
N VAL A 625 4.35 -30.34 -9.36
CA VAL A 625 3.10 -31.11 -9.19
C VAL A 625 2.66 -31.10 -7.72
N LYS A 626 3.59 -31.24 -6.78
CA LYS A 626 3.29 -31.09 -5.33
C LYS A 626 2.73 -29.69 -5.01
N GLU A 627 3.23 -28.67 -5.70
CA GLU A 627 2.75 -27.30 -5.61
C GLU A 627 1.45 -27.01 -6.38
N ARG A 628 0.83 -28.01 -7.01
CA ARG A 628 -0.48 -27.89 -7.70
C ARG A 628 -0.57 -26.64 -8.60
N GLY A 629 0.48 -26.37 -9.37
CA GLY A 629 0.56 -25.18 -10.21
C GLY A 629 0.76 -25.48 -11.68
N GLY A 630 0.84 -24.43 -12.49
CA GLY A 630 0.98 -24.49 -13.94
C GLY A 630 1.50 -23.18 -14.51
N PHE A 631 1.95 -23.19 -15.77
CA PHE A 631 2.51 -21.99 -16.39
C PHE A 631 1.44 -21.14 -17.10
N LEU A 632 1.51 -19.83 -16.89
CA LEU A 632 0.68 -18.82 -17.54
C LEU A 632 1.57 -17.69 -18.07
N CYS A 633 1.18 -17.05 -19.19
CA CYS A 633 1.78 -15.76 -19.51
C CYS A 633 1.44 -14.73 -18.42
N ARG A 634 2.34 -13.78 -18.14
CA ARG A 634 2.15 -12.73 -17.12
C ARG A 634 0.83 -12.00 -17.19
N ASN A 635 0.33 -11.71 -18.40
CA ASN A 635 -0.99 -11.09 -18.53
C ASN A 635 -2.11 -11.99 -17.97
N CYS A 636 -2.11 -13.29 -18.30
CA CYS A 636 -3.08 -14.24 -17.75
C CYS A 636 -2.83 -14.50 -16.26
N HIS A 637 -1.58 -14.51 -15.81
CA HIS A 637 -1.22 -14.64 -14.40
C HIS A 637 -1.80 -13.48 -13.56
N ARG A 638 -1.69 -12.24 -14.04
CA ARG A 638 -2.30 -11.06 -13.39
C ARG A 638 -3.83 -11.14 -13.35
N VAL A 639 -4.46 -11.65 -14.42
CA VAL A 639 -5.92 -11.87 -14.45
C VAL A 639 -6.32 -12.99 -13.49
N PHE A 640 -5.51 -14.04 -13.35
CA PHE A 640 -5.78 -15.13 -12.41
C PHE A 640 -5.85 -14.61 -10.96
N HIS A 641 -4.93 -13.73 -10.57
CA HIS A 641 -4.90 -13.06 -9.25
C HIS A 641 -5.80 -11.83 -9.15
N PHE A 642 -6.78 -11.70 -10.03
CA PHE A 642 -7.71 -10.57 -10.07
C PHE A 642 -8.96 -10.79 -9.19
N ASP A 643 -9.05 -11.93 -8.50
CA ASP A 643 -10.13 -12.32 -7.59
C ASP A 643 -10.56 -11.20 -6.62
N LYS A 644 -9.60 -10.51 -6.00
CA LYS A 644 -9.85 -9.41 -5.06
C LYS A 644 -10.38 -8.13 -5.70
N HIS A 645 -10.23 -7.98 -7.02
CA HIS A 645 -10.73 -6.83 -7.77
C HIS A 645 -12.08 -7.10 -8.41
N ILE A 646 -12.46 -8.37 -8.63
CA ILE A 646 -13.76 -8.73 -9.22
C ILE A 646 -14.95 -8.10 -8.46
N PRO A 647 -15.01 -8.12 -7.12
CA PRO A 647 -16.07 -7.46 -6.36
C PRO A 647 -16.07 -5.93 -6.49
N LEU A 648 -14.96 -5.33 -6.91
CA LEU A 648 -14.77 -3.88 -6.99
C LEU A 648 -15.02 -3.32 -8.39
N LEU A 649 -15.39 -4.14 -9.37
CA LEU A 649 -15.49 -3.71 -10.76
C LEU A 649 -16.52 -2.59 -10.99
N GLU A 650 -17.65 -2.66 -10.31
CA GLU A 650 -18.71 -1.63 -10.40
C GLU A 650 -18.29 -0.31 -9.73
N GLU A 651 -17.36 -0.38 -8.79
CA GLU A 651 -16.76 0.81 -8.16
C GLU A 651 -15.64 1.39 -9.03
N ILE A 652 -14.99 0.61 -9.90
CA ILE A 652 -13.85 1.03 -10.73
C ILE A 652 -14.29 1.53 -12.11
N PHE A 653 -15.25 0.86 -12.74
CA PHE A 653 -15.69 1.14 -14.11
C PHE A 653 -17.15 1.56 -14.15
N GLU A 654 -17.44 2.63 -14.88
CA GLU A 654 -18.81 3.11 -15.11
C GLU A 654 -19.49 2.37 -16.28
N ASP A 655 -18.69 1.91 -17.25
CA ASP A 655 -19.18 1.19 -18.43
C ASP A 655 -19.47 -0.29 -18.10
N ARG A 656 -20.75 -0.66 -18.16
CA ARG A 656 -21.23 -2.03 -17.90
C ARG A 656 -20.71 -3.06 -18.90
N ASP A 657 -20.46 -2.67 -20.16
CA ASP A 657 -19.92 -3.56 -21.17
C ASP A 657 -18.45 -3.88 -20.89
N ILE A 658 -17.66 -2.91 -20.42
CA ILE A 658 -16.30 -3.16 -19.93
C ILE A 658 -16.32 -4.17 -18.78
N ILE A 659 -17.19 -3.99 -17.78
CA ILE A 659 -17.32 -4.91 -16.64
C ILE A 659 -17.64 -6.34 -17.12
N LYS A 660 -18.59 -6.47 -18.05
CA LYS A 660 -18.99 -7.77 -18.63
C LYS A 660 -17.82 -8.44 -19.34
N ARG A 661 -17.04 -7.69 -20.13
CA ARG A 661 -15.84 -8.20 -20.81
C ARG A 661 -14.76 -8.65 -19.82
N ILE A 662 -14.52 -7.89 -18.75
CA ILE A 662 -13.55 -8.25 -17.71
C ILE A 662 -13.95 -9.56 -17.03
N LYS A 663 -15.21 -9.68 -16.59
CA LYS A 663 -15.72 -10.91 -15.95
C LYS A 663 -15.62 -12.11 -16.90
N ALA A 664 -15.94 -11.93 -18.18
CA ALA A 664 -15.80 -12.98 -19.19
C ALA A 664 -14.34 -13.39 -19.41
N ASP A 665 -13.40 -12.44 -19.47
CA ASP A 665 -11.96 -12.72 -19.61
C ASP A 665 -11.41 -13.46 -18.39
N TYR A 666 -11.77 -13.01 -17.19
CA TYR A 666 -11.42 -13.67 -15.92
C TYR A 666 -11.89 -15.12 -15.88
N ASN A 667 -13.18 -15.36 -16.16
CA ASN A 667 -13.76 -16.70 -16.20
C ASN A 667 -13.08 -17.57 -17.27
N ARG A 668 -12.78 -17.03 -18.44
CA ARG A 668 -12.05 -17.74 -19.50
C ARG A 668 -10.65 -18.14 -19.04
N VAL A 669 -9.92 -17.23 -18.40
CA VAL A 669 -8.56 -17.50 -17.90
C VAL A 669 -8.56 -18.62 -16.86
N ILE A 670 -9.47 -18.57 -15.89
CA ILE A 670 -9.61 -19.60 -14.85
C ILE A 670 -10.02 -20.94 -15.47
N LYS A 671 -11.06 -20.94 -16.32
CA LYS A 671 -11.55 -22.17 -16.97
C LYS A 671 -10.47 -22.88 -17.78
N ASN A 672 -9.62 -22.12 -18.47
CA ASN A 672 -8.58 -22.66 -19.33
C ASN A 672 -7.24 -22.86 -18.62
N TYR A 673 -7.13 -22.51 -17.33
CA TYR A 673 -5.91 -22.73 -16.57
C TYR A 673 -5.71 -24.24 -16.34
N ARG A 674 -4.53 -24.74 -16.72
CA ARG A 674 -4.18 -26.16 -16.65
C ARG A 674 -3.01 -26.35 -15.69
N ILE A 675 -3.29 -27.01 -14.57
CA ILE A 675 -2.25 -27.44 -13.63
C ILE A 675 -1.40 -28.56 -14.23
N LEU A 676 -0.15 -28.66 -13.79
CA LEU A 676 0.71 -29.78 -14.09
C LEU A 676 0.19 -31.02 -13.36
N PHE A 677 0.33 -32.18 -14.01
CA PHE A 677 0.01 -33.48 -13.45
C PHE A 677 1.24 -34.38 -13.54
N MET A 678 1.30 -35.39 -12.66
CA MET A 678 2.41 -36.33 -12.68
C MET A 678 2.38 -37.14 -13.98
N THR A 679 3.50 -37.13 -14.70
CA THR A 679 3.70 -37.87 -15.94
C THR A 679 5.18 -38.16 -16.13
N THR A 680 5.49 -39.10 -17.00
CA THR A 680 6.88 -39.39 -17.35
C THR A 680 7.39 -38.31 -18.28
N ILE A 681 8.34 -37.51 -17.79
CA ILE A 681 9.02 -36.49 -18.58
C ILE A 681 10.49 -36.86 -18.77
N GLY A 682 10.99 -36.71 -20.00
CA GLY A 682 12.41 -36.88 -20.30
C GLY A 682 13.29 -35.83 -19.61
N ASN A 683 14.59 -36.12 -19.51
CA ASN A 683 15.60 -35.19 -18.99
C ASN A 683 16.56 -34.76 -20.12
N PRO A 684 16.15 -33.86 -21.03
CA PRO A 684 16.93 -33.52 -22.22
C PRO A 684 18.28 -32.85 -21.91
N LEU A 685 18.48 -32.40 -20.66
CA LEU A 685 19.74 -31.78 -20.20
C LEU A 685 20.47 -32.60 -19.12
N LYS A 686 20.09 -33.86 -18.89
CA LYS A 686 20.85 -34.77 -18.01
C LYS A 686 22.06 -35.29 -18.78
N LYS A 687 23.26 -34.91 -18.34
CA LYS A 687 24.51 -35.36 -18.96
C LYS A 687 24.65 -36.87 -18.84
N SER A 688 25.28 -37.48 -19.83
CA SER A 688 25.55 -38.92 -19.82
C SER A 688 26.87 -39.27 -19.10
N LYS A 689 27.91 -38.44 -19.21
CA LYS A 689 29.23 -38.55 -18.52
C LYS A 689 29.95 -37.18 -18.46
N THR A 690 31.11 -37.12 -17.81
CA THR A 690 32.05 -35.98 -17.82
C THR A 690 33.07 -36.12 -18.95
N GLY A 691 33.52 -35.01 -19.57
CA GLY A 691 34.63 -35.01 -20.55
C GLY A 691 34.34 -34.51 -21.97
N TYR A 692 33.10 -34.16 -22.31
CA TYR A 692 32.70 -33.79 -23.68
C TYR A 692 33.21 -32.43 -24.19
N GLY A 693 33.83 -31.62 -23.32
CA GLY A 693 34.36 -30.32 -23.68
C GLY A 693 35.39 -30.36 -24.82
N LYS A 694 36.10 -31.49 -24.98
CA LYS A 694 37.12 -31.70 -26.01
C LYS A 694 36.59 -32.23 -27.34
N LEU A 695 35.32 -32.67 -27.41
CA LEU A 695 34.75 -33.28 -28.63
C LEU A 695 34.89 -32.36 -29.85
N ARG A 696 34.58 -31.07 -29.69
CA ARG A 696 34.72 -30.08 -30.77
C ARG A 696 36.12 -30.04 -31.36
N ASN A 697 37.14 -30.09 -30.51
CA ASN A 697 38.53 -29.99 -30.94
C ASN A 697 38.94 -31.24 -31.73
N TYR A 698 38.51 -32.42 -31.27
CA TYR A 698 38.73 -33.67 -32.00
C TYR A 698 37.96 -33.70 -33.34
N LEU A 699 36.67 -33.36 -33.37
CA LEU A 699 35.90 -33.32 -34.62
C LEU A 699 36.56 -32.39 -35.65
N ARG A 700 36.99 -31.21 -35.22
CA ARG A 700 37.68 -30.25 -36.08
C ARG A 700 39.04 -30.75 -36.54
N ALA A 701 39.84 -31.34 -35.66
CA ALA A 701 41.15 -31.89 -36.00
C ALA A 701 41.02 -33.03 -37.01
N ILE A 702 40.10 -33.98 -36.78
CA ILE A 702 39.84 -35.09 -37.69
C ILE A 702 39.40 -34.57 -39.06
N SER A 703 38.46 -33.61 -39.12
CA SER A 703 38.02 -32.99 -40.38
C SER A 703 39.19 -32.38 -41.14
N ILE A 704 39.96 -31.48 -40.50
CA ILE A 704 41.06 -30.77 -41.18
C ILE A 704 42.11 -31.75 -41.69
N MET A 705 42.48 -32.75 -40.88
CA MET A 705 43.47 -33.74 -41.27
C MET A 705 42.96 -34.62 -42.42
N SER A 706 41.70 -35.05 -42.35
CA SER A 706 41.06 -35.84 -43.43
C SER A 706 40.96 -35.03 -44.74
N ASP A 707 40.58 -33.76 -44.66
CA ASP A 707 40.50 -32.85 -45.81
C ASP A 707 41.89 -32.61 -46.46
N SER A 708 42.96 -32.72 -45.67
CA SER A 708 44.34 -32.65 -46.18
C SER A 708 44.87 -33.97 -46.74
N GLY A 709 44.05 -35.03 -46.78
CA GLY A 709 44.43 -36.37 -47.22
C GLY A 709 45.34 -37.11 -46.22
N GLN A 710 45.47 -36.61 -45.00
CA GLN A 710 46.28 -37.22 -43.95
C GLN A 710 45.47 -38.29 -43.23
N GLU A 711 46.05 -39.49 -43.05
CA GLU A 711 45.47 -40.53 -42.22
C GLU A 711 45.45 -40.08 -40.74
N VAL A 712 44.27 -40.14 -40.12
CA VAL A 712 44.05 -39.65 -38.77
C VAL A 712 44.15 -40.79 -37.78
N THR A 713 45.20 -40.77 -36.96
CA THR A 713 45.57 -41.78 -35.97
C THR A 713 45.79 -41.15 -34.61
N ASN A 714 45.98 -41.97 -33.57
CA ASN A 714 46.34 -41.48 -32.23
C ASN A 714 47.58 -40.58 -32.24
N SER A 715 48.65 -41.02 -32.92
CA SER A 715 49.92 -40.31 -33.00
C SER A 715 49.81 -38.99 -33.77
N THR A 716 49.08 -39.01 -34.88
CA THR A 716 48.89 -37.81 -35.71
C THR A 716 47.95 -36.79 -35.07
N LEU A 717 46.87 -37.22 -34.40
CA LEU A 717 46.00 -36.36 -33.59
C LEU A 717 46.75 -35.74 -32.41
N ALA A 718 47.53 -36.55 -31.68
CA ALA A 718 48.33 -36.08 -30.55
C ALA A 718 49.32 -34.98 -31.00
N LYS A 719 50.01 -35.21 -32.12
CA LYS A 719 50.91 -34.22 -32.73
C LYS A 719 50.16 -32.94 -33.15
N TYR A 720 49.03 -33.07 -33.84
CA TYR A 720 48.24 -31.93 -34.32
C TYR A 720 47.70 -31.07 -33.15
N MET A 721 47.17 -31.72 -32.12
CA MET A 721 46.54 -31.07 -30.97
C MET A 721 47.53 -30.70 -29.86
N ARG A 722 48.82 -31.04 -30.01
CA ARG A 722 49.88 -30.87 -28.99
C ARG A 722 49.55 -31.57 -27.67
N LEU A 723 49.05 -32.80 -27.76
CA LEU A 723 48.72 -33.68 -26.65
C LEU A 723 49.65 -34.89 -26.63
N SER A 724 49.67 -35.63 -25.52
CA SER A 724 50.31 -36.96 -25.51
C SER A 724 49.42 -37.98 -26.21
N VAL A 725 50.04 -38.98 -26.86
CA VAL A 725 49.32 -40.11 -27.48
C VAL A 725 48.40 -40.79 -26.46
N GLY A 726 48.87 -40.96 -25.22
CA GLY A 726 48.07 -41.52 -24.12
C GLY A 726 46.87 -40.64 -23.73
N ALA A 727 46.94 -39.31 -23.87
CA ALA A 727 45.80 -38.44 -23.62
C ALA A 727 44.70 -38.58 -24.69
N VAL A 728 45.10 -38.76 -25.96
CA VAL A 728 44.17 -39.04 -27.07
C VAL A 728 43.51 -40.41 -26.88
N ASP A 729 44.30 -41.46 -26.66
CA ASP A 729 43.81 -42.82 -26.38
C ASP A 729 42.85 -42.84 -25.18
N SER A 730 43.25 -42.20 -24.08
CA SER A 730 42.42 -42.09 -22.86
C SER A 730 41.10 -41.37 -23.12
N TYR A 731 41.10 -40.30 -23.93
CA TYR A 731 39.86 -39.60 -24.30
C TYR A 731 38.90 -40.52 -25.07
N PHE A 732 39.35 -41.15 -26.15
CA PHE A 732 38.51 -42.00 -26.98
C PHE A 732 38.05 -43.24 -26.23
N ARG A 733 38.92 -43.87 -25.44
CA ARG A 733 38.55 -45.04 -24.61
C ARG A 733 37.53 -44.69 -23.53
N ARG A 734 37.69 -43.57 -22.81
CA ARG A 734 36.74 -43.15 -21.76
C ARG A 734 35.37 -42.75 -22.32
N ASN A 735 35.34 -42.24 -23.56
CA ASN A 735 34.14 -41.70 -24.20
C ASN A 735 33.65 -42.55 -25.39
N GLU A 736 34.09 -43.80 -25.50
CA GLU A 736 33.95 -44.63 -26.71
C GLU A 736 32.50 -44.71 -27.19
N ASP A 737 31.55 -45.06 -26.31
CA ASP A 737 30.13 -45.21 -26.62
C ASP A 737 29.48 -43.93 -27.18
N PHE A 738 29.94 -42.77 -26.70
CA PHE A 738 29.41 -41.48 -27.12
C PHE A 738 30.08 -41.01 -28.41
N VAL A 739 31.40 -41.16 -28.50
CA VAL A 739 32.20 -40.69 -29.62
C VAL A 739 31.95 -41.51 -30.88
N LYS A 740 31.72 -42.83 -30.77
CA LYS A 740 31.35 -43.70 -31.89
C LYS A 740 30.09 -43.27 -32.65
N ARG A 741 29.25 -42.43 -32.05
CA ARG A 741 28.10 -41.84 -32.74
C ARG A 741 28.51 -40.86 -33.83
N TYR A 742 29.68 -40.23 -33.69
CA TYR A 742 30.15 -39.15 -34.57
C TYR A 742 31.46 -39.48 -35.29
N ILE A 743 32.23 -40.43 -34.77
CA ILE A 743 33.57 -40.78 -35.24
C ILE A 743 33.61 -42.29 -35.45
N ASP A 744 33.93 -42.72 -36.66
CA ASP A 744 34.27 -44.10 -36.96
C ASP A 744 35.67 -44.39 -36.40
N ILE A 745 35.76 -45.39 -35.53
CA ILE A 745 36.99 -45.81 -34.87
C ILE A 745 37.36 -47.19 -35.39
N LYS A 746 38.43 -47.30 -36.17
CA LYS A 746 38.98 -48.59 -36.61
C LYS A 746 40.18 -48.93 -35.75
N VAL A 747 39.98 -49.88 -34.84
CA VAL A 747 41.01 -50.34 -33.91
C VAL A 747 42.02 -51.21 -34.67
N GLY A 748 43.29 -50.81 -34.68
CA GLY A 748 44.36 -51.59 -35.28
C GLY A 748 44.56 -52.93 -34.56
N ARG A 749 44.81 -54.01 -35.32
CA ARG A 749 45.20 -55.34 -34.79
C ARG A 749 46.23 -55.95 -35.74
N PRO A 750 47.48 -56.28 -35.32
CA PRO A 750 48.05 -56.39 -33.97
C PRO A 750 48.77 -55.09 -33.50
N ARG A 751 49.52 -55.13 -32.38
CA ARG A 751 50.16 -54.01 -31.62
C ARG A 751 50.89 -52.90 -32.42
N TRP A 752 51.12 -53.12 -33.72
CA TRP A 752 51.83 -52.23 -34.64
C TRP A 752 50.91 -51.37 -35.52
N GLU A 753 49.62 -51.71 -35.61
CA GLU A 753 48.64 -50.91 -36.33
C GLU A 753 48.04 -49.83 -35.42
N GLU A 754 48.13 -48.57 -35.84
CA GLU A 754 47.53 -47.47 -35.09
C GLU A 754 46.01 -47.46 -35.27
N THR A 755 45.28 -47.12 -34.20
CA THR A 755 43.84 -46.84 -34.30
C THR A 755 43.62 -45.63 -35.22
N THR A 756 42.77 -45.80 -36.22
CA THR A 756 42.39 -44.74 -37.16
C THR A 756 41.01 -44.18 -36.86
N TYR A 757 40.83 -42.89 -37.16
CA TYR A 757 39.64 -42.11 -36.88
C TYR A 757 39.13 -41.43 -38.16
N SER A 758 37.83 -41.48 -38.41
CA SER A 758 37.20 -40.66 -39.46
C SER A 758 35.86 -40.12 -38.96
N LEU A 759 35.43 -38.96 -39.45
CA LEU A 759 34.08 -38.50 -39.17
C LEU A 759 33.10 -39.39 -39.92
N ASN A 760 32.04 -39.83 -39.24
CA ASN A 760 30.89 -40.39 -39.93
C ASN A 760 29.92 -39.25 -40.32
N ARG A 761 28.81 -39.59 -40.97
CA ARG A 761 27.80 -38.61 -41.40
C ARG A 761 27.30 -37.73 -40.24
N ASP A 762 26.98 -38.32 -39.09
CA ASP A 762 26.48 -37.59 -37.92
C ASP A 762 27.55 -36.64 -37.35
N GLY A 763 28.83 -37.05 -37.40
CA GLY A 763 29.96 -36.21 -37.02
C GLY A 763 30.16 -35.01 -37.94
N GLU A 764 30.02 -35.19 -39.25
CA GLU A 764 30.04 -34.10 -40.21
C GLU A 764 28.87 -33.12 -40.01
N GLU A 765 27.65 -33.64 -39.82
CA GLU A 765 26.46 -32.83 -39.56
C GLU A 765 26.60 -32.05 -38.24
N LEU A 766 27.12 -32.69 -37.18
CA LEU A 766 27.41 -32.03 -35.91
C LEU A 766 28.49 -30.94 -36.04
N LEU A 767 29.56 -31.20 -36.80
CA LEU A 767 30.61 -30.20 -37.02
C LEU A 767 30.08 -28.99 -37.80
N LYS A 768 29.24 -29.22 -38.81
CA LYS A 768 28.52 -28.16 -39.54
C LYS A 768 27.65 -27.33 -38.59
N LEU A 769 26.89 -27.97 -37.70
CA LEU A 769 26.08 -27.29 -36.69
C LEU A 769 26.93 -26.45 -35.72
N ILE A 770 28.03 -27.02 -35.21
CA ILE A 770 28.96 -26.33 -34.32
C ILE A 770 29.52 -25.06 -34.98
N ASN A 771 29.96 -25.17 -36.23
CA ASN A 771 30.48 -24.03 -36.99
C ASN A 771 29.40 -23.00 -37.26
N HIS A 772 28.19 -23.44 -37.64
CA HIS A 772 27.03 -22.56 -37.85
C HIS A 772 26.70 -21.74 -36.61
N ILE A 773 26.58 -22.38 -35.43
CA ILE A 773 26.30 -21.67 -34.17
C ILE A 773 27.45 -20.72 -33.81
N ARG A 774 28.71 -21.15 -33.96
CA ARG A 774 29.88 -20.29 -33.73
C ARG A 774 29.79 -19.04 -34.60
N ASP A 775 29.64 -19.23 -35.91
CA ASP A 775 29.69 -18.17 -36.91
C ASP A 775 28.51 -17.20 -36.73
N TYR A 776 27.31 -17.71 -36.43
CA TYR A 776 26.16 -16.88 -36.06
C TYR A 776 26.50 -15.95 -34.89
N PHE A 777 26.95 -16.48 -33.74
CA PHE A 777 27.21 -15.66 -32.55
C PHE A 777 28.45 -14.76 -32.70
N SER A 778 29.44 -15.16 -33.49
CA SER A 778 30.60 -14.32 -33.85
C SER A 778 30.23 -13.19 -34.81
N SER A 779 29.22 -13.38 -35.66
CA SER A 779 28.79 -12.38 -36.66
C SER A 779 27.93 -11.26 -36.08
N ILE A 780 27.28 -11.48 -34.93
CA ILE A 780 26.50 -10.43 -34.25
C ILE A 780 27.47 -9.37 -33.75
N LYS A 781 27.45 -8.20 -34.41
CA LYS A 781 28.19 -7.01 -33.98
C LYS A 781 27.35 -6.23 -32.95
N GLY A 782 28.04 -5.65 -31.97
CA GLY A 782 27.46 -4.77 -30.98
C GLY A 782 27.17 -3.38 -31.50
#